data_AF-A0A972N363-F1
#
_entry.id   AF-A0A972N363-F1
#
_cell.length_a   1.000
_cell.length_b   1.000
_cell.length_c   1.000
_cell.angle_alpha   90.00
_cell.angle_beta   90.00
_cell.angle_gamma   90.00
#
_symmetry.space_group_name_H-M   'P 1'
#
loop_
_entity.id
_entity.type
_entity.pdbx_description
1 polymer ?
#
loop_
_entity_poly.entity_id
_entity_poly.type
_entity_poly.pdbx_seq_one_letter_code
_entity_poly.pdbx_strand_id
1 'polypeptide(L)'
;MGRYLVLLFMIFSILLGADGSSSVDSFIERLYLNIFERKADSEGLGYWRSKFEEGESALRVAQFFYSSKEMKALDLNDTEFVRRSYRTFLDREPDNEGEKYWVGRLKSGELRKQVFYGFAMSEEFEKICSSYGVKAYDSNDLLEAFIERFYNYILGRESDYEGLNFWKERLSKGDKTPSDIVKSFFFSNEFLKKNVSDRDFVKIAYKTILGREPDKEGEDFWINKLKNSSREEILNSFLSSEEFEKLSKKFIKDDENISPPKYGYDDRNDYKGLKLYSKNISFSKYRLPQLSDEEFNSFSETQRIKIAQKLFSTLFYGMPLEKLKKEIASKEFISKTKEKLKLSSNDLASVEEFMDNENYFGYPSWGRNEVYRILERFYLLPDLDKEYINLWSAYVLTQTIMFSPAYELASSHKPNITRVYTRLVRNFRDEATIGYSTFLYMTSEDNWRRFRSPEDNGREMLEIFTMDFDDSHVPIAATALKNWKLDRDYDTLVIDLNENTKPLNLFGTTIYNGFDFYREMVKSERFLKSVILRLVDFYFPMFSAAEKERIKEDIFSSNPQTWQDILLQIVFSRDYLLKSDRVKSGEEAFFYLTKSLYYKHDKYLFLRFDDALEDMGQASMKYKLGKSVNVPLDTKSFMSYHKFVREEILLKNVNESKINNYDWGNNGWIQKEFLDDRHFEGIGFNEHEKFAKKLIDYIFLSVIGREADSDEKEIFLKHFLKDGKFNSDFDLFKLNDRVKAATLILDYLSRLKELYRYERIEK
;
A
#
# COMPACT_ATOMS: atom_id res chain seq x y z
N MET A 1 -56.33 28.54 -9.58
CA MET A 1 -56.02 27.87 -8.28
C MET A 1 -54.88 28.52 -7.50
N GLY A 2 -53.81 29.04 -8.12
CA GLY A 2 -52.63 29.58 -7.40
C GLY A 2 -52.86 30.72 -6.39
N ARG A 3 -53.89 31.56 -6.55
CA ARG A 3 -54.20 32.65 -5.58
C ARG A 3 -54.86 32.17 -4.28
N TYR A 4 -55.51 31.00 -4.28
CA TYR A 4 -56.15 30.45 -3.07
C TYR A 4 -55.17 29.68 -2.17
N LEU A 5 -54.09 29.11 -2.72
CA LEU A 5 -53.05 28.44 -1.93
C LEU A 5 -52.17 29.43 -1.14
N VAL A 6 -51.83 30.59 -1.73
CA VAL A 6 -51.03 31.62 -1.04
C VAL A 6 -51.81 32.27 0.11
N LEU A 7 -53.13 32.45 -0.05
CA LEU A 7 -53.99 32.93 1.04
C LEU A 7 -54.17 31.88 2.15
N LEU A 8 -54.24 30.59 1.80
CA LEU A 8 -54.24 29.51 2.79
C LEU A 8 -52.93 29.47 3.57
N PHE A 9 -51.78 29.67 2.90
CA PHE A 9 -50.45 29.69 3.53
C PHE A 9 -50.27 30.87 4.50
N MET A 10 -50.70 32.09 4.14
CA MET A 10 -50.63 33.24 5.05
C MET A 10 -51.56 33.07 6.27
N ILE A 11 -52.74 32.47 6.09
CA ILE A 11 -53.66 32.18 7.21
C ILE A 11 -53.11 31.04 8.09
N PHE A 12 -52.41 30.05 7.52
CA PHE A 12 -51.81 28.94 8.27
C PHE A 12 -50.62 29.35 9.12
N SER A 13 -49.76 30.26 8.63
CA SER A 13 -48.64 30.81 9.41
C SER A 13 -49.10 31.66 10.61
N ILE A 14 -50.32 32.20 10.57
CA ILE A 14 -50.93 32.95 11.69
C ILE A 14 -51.66 32.00 12.67
N LEU A 15 -52.17 30.85 12.21
CA LEU A 15 -52.87 29.88 13.05
C LEU A 15 -51.94 28.92 13.84
N LEU A 16 -50.75 28.59 13.32
CA LEU A 16 -49.78 27.71 14.00
C LEU A 16 -49.03 28.37 15.17
N GLY A 17 -49.20 29.68 15.37
CA GLY A 17 -48.72 30.36 16.58
C GLY A 17 -49.62 30.16 17.81
N ALA A 18 -50.76 29.45 17.69
CA ALA A 18 -51.81 29.41 18.71
C ALA A 18 -52.13 28.01 19.30
N ASP A 19 -51.63 26.92 18.73
CA ASP A 19 -51.79 25.57 19.31
C ASP A 19 -50.40 25.00 19.62
N GLY A 20 -50.23 24.40 20.80
CA GLY A 20 -48.96 23.89 21.33
C GLY A 20 -48.31 22.73 20.57
N SER A 21 -48.35 22.71 19.23
CA SER A 21 -47.60 21.77 18.38
C SER A 21 -46.11 22.13 18.37
N SER A 22 -45.24 21.11 18.43
CA SER A 22 -43.80 21.33 18.39
C SER A 22 -43.36 21.91 17.04
N SER A 23 -42.29 22.71 17.01
CA SER A 23 -41.76 23.29 15.77
C SER A 23 -41.35 22.23 14.73
N VAL A 24 -40.99 21.02 15.21
CA VAL A 24 -40.70 19.83 14.39
C VAL A 24 -41.94 19.30 13.67
N ASP A 25 -43.10 19.25 14.33
CA ASP A 25 -44.36 18.79 13.71
C ASP A 25 -44.77 19.70 12.56
N SER A 26 -44.56 21.01 12.72
CA SER A 26 -44.84 21.99 11.66
C SER A 26 -43.91 21.80 10.45
N PHE A 27 -42.65 21.40 10.67
CA PHE A 27 -41.72 21.06 9.59
C PHE A 27 -42.15 19.78 8.86
N ILE A 28 -42.57 18.75 9.60
CA ILE A 28 -43.04 17.47 9.03
C ILE A 28 -44.29 17.72 8.18
N GLU A 29 -45.30 18.43 8.71
CA GLU A 29 -46.52 18.79 7.96
C GLU A 29 -46.19 19.57 6.70
N ARG A 30 -45.21 20.48 6.78
CA ARG A 30 -44.74 21.21 5.61
C ARG A 30 -44.15 20.28 4.53
N LEU A 31 -43.40 19.24 4.89
CA LEU A 31 -42.89 18.25 3.92
C LEU A 31 -44.04 17.49 3.25
N TYR A 32 -45.02 16.99 4.02
CA TYR A 32 -46.20 16.30 3.45
C TYR A 32 -47.00 17.20 2.51
N LEU A 33 -47.23 18.45 2.89
CA LEU A 33 -47.99 19.41 2.07
C LEU A 33 -47.25 19.78 0.79
N ASN A 34 -45.94 20.02 0.86
CA ASN A 34 -45.17 20.47 -0.31
C ASN A 34 -44.85 19.33 -1.30
N ILE A 35 -44.66 18.10 -0.80
CA ILE A 35 -44.25 16.95 -1.63
C ILE A 35 -45.46 16.14 -2.10
N PHE A 36 -46.41 15.87 -1.21
CA PHE A 36 -47.56 14.99 -1.46
C PHE A 36 -48.90 15.73 -1.55
N GLU A 37 -48.93 17.04 -1.30
CA GLU A 37 -50.13 17.88 -1.39
C GLU A 37 -51.27 17.40 -0.46
N ARG A 38 -50.90 16.77 0.67
CA ARG A 38 -51.79 16.33 1.74
C ARG A 38 -51.16 16.59 3.11
N LYS A 39 -51.97 16.51 4.17
CA LYS A 39 -51.47 16.50 5.56
C LYS A 39 -50.90 15.13 5.94
N ALA A 40 -50.03 15.13 6.95
CA ALA A 40 -49.61 13.91 7.60
C ALA A 40 -50.81 13.25 8.31
N ASP A 41 -50.88 11.92 8.32
CA ASP A 41 -51.72 11.21 9.29
C ASP A 41 -50.98 11.12 10.64
N SER A 42 -51.70 10.70 11.69
CA SER A 42 -51.14 10.65 13.05
C SER A 42 -49.96 9.68 13.19
N GLU A 43 -49.93 8.60 12.41
CA GLU A 43 -48.87 7.60 12.47
C GLU A 43 -47.60 8.10 11.77
N GLY A 44 -47.74 8.66 10.56
CA GLY A 44 -46.65 9.26 9.81
C GLY A 44 -46.04 10.47 10.52
N LEU A 45 -46.86 11.31 11.16
CA LEU A 45 -46.37 12.45 11.95
C LEU A 45 -45.60 11.98 13.19
N GLY A 46 -46.10 10.96 13.89
CA GLY A 46 -45.41 10.35 15.03
C GLY A 46 -44.08 9.69 14.66
N TYR A 47 -44.04 8.97 13.53
CA TYR A 47 -42.83 8.31 13.03
C TYR A 47 -41.72 9.32 12.70
N TRP A 48 -42.02 10.37 11.93
CA TRP A 48 -40.99 11.34 11.56
C TRP A 48 -40.52 12.17 12.74
N ARG A 49 -41.41 12.46 13.70
CA ARG A 49 -41.03 13.11 14.95
C ARG A 49 -39.99 12.27 15.70
N SER A 50 -40.22 10.96 15.83
CA SER A 50 -39.26 10.07 16.51
C SER A 50 -37.89 10.07 15.81
N LYS A 51 -37.86 10.19 14.47
CA LYS A 51 -36.61 10.32 13.72
C LYS A 51 -35.84 11.60 14.04
N PHE A 52 -36.51 12.73 14.13
CA PHE A 52 -35.86 13.96 14.60
C PHE A 52 -35.40 13.87 16.06
N GLU A 53 -36.16 13.20 16.93
CA GLU A 53 -35.75 12.94 18.32
C GLU A 53 -34.54 12.00 18.43
N GLU A 54 -34.42 11.02 17.52
CA GLU A 54 -33.25 10.15 17.34
C GLU A 54 -32.04 10.87 16.72
N GLY A 55 -32.19 12.13 16.31
CA GLY A 55 -31.11 12.98 15.80
C GLY A 55 -30.98 13.01 14.27
N GLU A 56 -31.94 12.46 13.52
CA GLU A 56 -31.94 12.52 12.06
C GLU A 56 -32.04 13.96 11.53
N SER A 57 -31.38 14.22 10.41
CA SER A 57 -31.39 15.54 9.78
C SER A 57 -32.61 15.74 8.87
N ALA A 58 -32.95 17.01 8.65
CA ALA A 58 -34.03 17.38 7.73
C ALA A 58 -33.75 16.95 6.29
N LEU A 59 -32.49 16.99 5.84
CA LEU A 59 -32.06 16.46 4.55
C LEU A 59 -32.34 14.97 4.44
N ARG A 60 -31.98 14.18 5.47
CA ARG A 60 -32.17 12.73 5.46
C ARG A 60 -33.65 12.35 5.47
N VAL A 61 -34.45 13.04 6.28
CA VAL A 61 -35.92 12.91 6.26
C VAL A 61 -36.48 13.26 4.88
N ALA A 62 -36.11 14.40 4.29
CA ALA A 62 -36.55 14.77 2.95
C ALA A 62 -36.13 13.74 1.88
N GLN A 63 -34.93 13.15 1.99
CA GLN A 63 -34.45 12.10 1.09
C GLN A 63 -35.36 10.86 1.14
N PHE A 64 -35.84 10.46 2.32
CA PHE A 64 -36.81 9.38 2.44
C PHE A 64 -38.15 9.70 1.77
N PHE A 65 -38.65 10.93 1.89
CA PHE A 65 -39.86 11.36 1.19
C PHE A 65 -39.66 11.27 -0.33
N TYR A 66 -38.56 11.83 -0.85
CA TYR A 66 -38.28 11.87 -2.29
C TYR A 66 -38.00 10.49 -2.91
N SER A 67 -37.53 9.52 -2.11
CA SER A 67 -37.27 8.14 -2.55
C SER A 67 -38.44 7.18 -2.31
N SER A 68 -39.48 7.63 -1.61
CA SER A 68 -40.63 6.82 -1.22
C SER A 68 -41.43 6.27 -2.41
N LYS A 69 -42.15 5.17 -2.17
CA LYS A 69 -43.11 4.63 -3.15
C LYS A 69 -44.19 5.65 -3.50
N GLU A 70 -44.60 6.47 -2.54
CA GLU A 70 -45.59 7.53 -2.73
C GLU A 70 -45.09 8.60 -3.71
N MET A 71 -43.86 9.11 -3.53
CA MET A 71 -43.26 10.06 -4.48
C MET A 71 -43.12 9.49 -5.89
N LYS A 72 -42.73 8.21 -6.00
CA LYS A 72 -42.62 7.53 -7.31
C LYS A 72 -43.99 7.36 -7.98
N ALA A 73 -45.05 7.10 -7.21
CA ALA A 73 -46.40 6.92 -7.72
C ALA A 73 -47.03 8.21 -8.28
N LEU A 74 -46.48 9.38 -7.95
CA LEU A 74 -46.92 10.67 -8.50
C LEU A 74 -46.50 10.88 -9.97
N ASP A 75 -45.57 10.06 -10.48
CA ASP A 75 -45.10 10.07 -11.88
C ASP A 75 -44.80 11.48 -12.43
N LEU A 76 -44.12 12.29 -11.61
CA LEU A 76 -43.91 13.70 -11.92
C LEU A 76 -43.07 13.89 -13.17
N ASN A 77 -43.44 14.86 -14.00
CA ASN A 77 -42.52 15.39 -15.01
C ASN A 77 -41.46 16.30 -14.37
N ASP A 78 -40.44 16.65 -15.14
CA ASP A 78 -39.29 17.42 -14.62
C ASP A 78 -39.68 18.82 -14.11
N THR A 79 -40.64 19.48 -14.75
CA THR A 79 -41.14 20.79 -14.30
C THR A 79 -41.87 20.68 -12.97
N GLU A 80 -42.71 19.65 -12.79
CA GLU A 80 -43.41 19.38 -11.53
C GLU A 80 -42.45 19.03 -10.40
N PHE A 81 -41.45 18.19 -10.68
CA PHE A 81 -40.40 17.85 -9.73
C PHE A 81 -39.62 19.08 -9.26
N VAL A 82 -39.23 19.96 -10.19
CA VAL A 82 -38.52 21.21 -9.88
C VAL A 82 -39.40 22.15 -9.05
N ARG A 83 -40.66 22.38 -9.44
CA ARG A 83 -41.58 23.24 -8.67
C ARG A 83 -41.81 22.72 -7.26
N ARG A 84 -41.93 21.40 -7.07
CA ARG A 84 -42.03 20.80 -5.72
C ARG A 84 -40.75 20.96 -4.93
N SER A 85 -39.58 20.84 -5.56
CA SER A 85 -38.29 21.10 -4.91
C SER A 85 -38.19 22.57 -4.46
N TYR A 86 -38.59 23.52 -5.29
CA TYR A 86 -38.63 24.95 -4.93
C TYR A 86 -39.52 25.22 -3.71
N ARG A 87 -40.75 24.71 -3.72
CA ARG A 87 -41.66 24.81 -2.57
C ARG A 87 -41.06 24.13 -1.33
N THR A 88 -40.50 22.93 -1.48
CA THR A 88 -39.98 22.13 -0.36
C THR A 88 -38.73 22.74 0.26
N PHE A 89 -37.77 23.19 -0.52
CA PHE A 89 -36.46 23.57 0.00
C PHE A 89 -36.24 25.07 0.11
N LEU A 90 -37.01 25.89 -0.63
CA LEU A 90 -36.80 27.34 -0.73
C LEU A 90 -38.04 28.17 -0.33
N ASP A 91 -39.16 27.50 -0.02
CA ASP A 91 -40.41 28.13 0.42
C ASP A 91 -41.00 29.16 -0.56
N ARG A 92 -40.80 28.92 -1.86
CA ARG A 92 -41.26 29.81 -2.93
C ARG A 92 -41.52 29.04 -4.22
N GLU A 93 -42.28 29.62 -5.14
CA GLU A 93 -42.32 29.17 -6.53
C GLU A 93 -41.04 29.58 -7.27
N PRO A 94 -40.59 28.82 -8.29
CA PRO A 94 -39.48 29.25 -9.12
C PRO A 94 -39.85 30.50 -9.92
N ASP A 95 -38.89 31.40 -10.09
CA ASP A 95 -38.95 32.37 -11.18
C ASP A 95 -38.68 31.68 -12.54
N ASN A 96 -38.94 32.41 -13.63
CA ASN A 96 -38.81 31.87 -14.99
C ASN A 96 -37.38 31.41 -15.32
N GLU A 97 -36.35 32.04 -14.74
CA GLU A 97 -34.95 31.70 -15.03
C GLU A 97 -34.51 30.48 -14.23
N GLY A 98 -34.86 30.43 -12.95
CA GLY A 98 -34.63 29.30 -12.06
C GLY A 98 -35.32 28.02 -12.52
N GLU A 99 -36.59 28.09 -12.93
CA GLU A 99 -37.29 26.92 -13.50
C GLU A 99 -36.59 26.42 -14.77
N LYS A 100 -36.27 27.33 -15.70
CA LYS A 100 -35.54 26.99 -16.93
C LYS A 100 -34.18 26.37 -16.64
N TYR A 101 -33.46 26.90 -15.64
CA TYR A 101 -32.17 26.39 -15.23
C TYR A 101 -32.26 24.94 -14.76
N TRP A 102 -33.07 24.65 -13.74
CA TRP A 102 -33.16 23.29 -13.17
C TRP A 102 -33.81 22.28 -14.12
N VAL A 103 -34.87 22.67 -14.83
CA VAL A 103 -35.50 21.80 -15.84
C VAL A 103 -34.55 21.56 -17.02
N GLY A 104 -33.78 22.57 -17.43
CA GLY A 104 -32.77 22.43 -18.47
C GLY A 104 -31.70 21.40 -18.11
N ARG A 105 -31.27 21.37 -16.85
CA ARG A 105 -30.31 20.38 -16.33
C ARG A 105 -30.86 18.96 -16.41
N LEU A 106 -32.10 18.72 -15.96
CA LEU A 106 -32.77 17.42 -16.10
C LEU A 106 -32.88 16.99 -17.57
N LYS A 107 -33.28 17.90 -18.46
CA LYS A 107 -33.36 17.66 -19.91
C LYS A 107 -32.00 17.36 -20.55
N SER A 108 -30.90 17.86 -19.97
CA SER A 108 -29.54 17.57 -20.40
C SER A 108 -28.98 16.24 -19.87
N GLY A 109 -29.82 15.43 -19.21
CA GLY A 109 -29.47 14.10 -18.72
C GLY A 109 -28.99 14.07 -17.26
N GLU A 110 -29.18 15.15 -16.51
CA GLU A 110 -28.85 15.17 -15.09
C GLU A 110 -29.87 14.39 -14.25
N LEU A 111 -29.41 13.68 -13.23
CA LEU A 111 -30.26 12.86 -12.36
C LEU A 111 -31.04 13.73 -11.37
N ARG A 112 -32.29 13.34 -11.09
CA ARG A 112 -33.15 14.02 -10.09
C ARG A 112 -32.52 14.10 -8.70
N LYS A 113 -31.72 13.10 -8.32
CA LYS A 113 -30.95 13.08 -7.08
C LYS A 113 -29.93 14.23 -7.00
N GLN A 114 -29.33 14.62 -8.12
CA GLN A 114 -28.40 15.78 -8.16
C GLN A 114 -29.13 17.09 -7.97
N VAL A 115 -30.28 17.24 -8.63
CA VAL A 115 -31.16 18.39 -8.44
C VAL A 115 -31.61 18.49 -6.98
N PHE A 116 -32.02 17.38 -6.37
CA PHE A 116 -32.34 17.31 -4.94
C PHE A 116 -31.22 17.88 -4.05
N TYR A 117 -29.97 17.42 -4.19
CA TYR A 117 -28.86 17.94 -3.38
C TYR A 117 -28.57 19.42 -3.67
N GLY A 118 -28.79 19.89 -4.90
CA GLY A 118 -28.69 21.30 -5.25
C GLY A 118 -29.63 22.20 -4.42
N PHE A 119 -30.83 21.71 -4.13
CA PHE A 119 -31.79 22.40 -3.27
C PHE A 119 -31.54 22.15 -1.77
N ALA A 120 -31.35 20.89 -1.38
CA ALA A 120 -31.22 20.46 0.02
C ALA A 120 -29.93 20.97 0.70
N MET A 121 -28.93 21.42 -0.07
CA MET A 121 -27.69 22.00 0.47
C MET A 121 -27.58 23.51 0.26
N SER A 122 -28.70 24.16 -0.05
CA SER A 122 -28.79 25.61 -0.19
C SER A 122 -28.83 26.29 1.18
N GLU A 123 -28.28 27.50 1.24
CA GLU A 123 -28.40 28.36 2.44
C GLU A 123 -29.86 28.72 2.76
N GLU A 124 -30.71 28.76 1.72
CA GLU A 124 -32.16 28.97 1.87
C GLU A 124 -32.80 27.81 2.66
N PHE A 125 -32.48 26.56 2.32
CA PHE A 125 -32.99 25.40 3.06
C PHE A 125 -32.47 25.34 4.49
N GLU A 126 -31.21 25.69 4.71
CA GLU A 126 -30.61 25.76 6.05
C GLU A 126 -31.32 26.80 6.94
N LYS A 127 -31.66 27.97 6.38
CA LYS A 127 -32.46 29.00 7.06
C LYS A 127 -33.88 28.52 7.39
N ILE A 128 -34.52 27.80 6.47
CA ILE A 128 -35.84 27.21 6.70
C ILE A 128 -35.76 26.18 7.83
N CYS A 129 -34.84 25.22 7.79
CA CYS A 129 -34.69 24.23 8.85
C CYS A 129 -34.44 24.89 10.22
N SER A 130 -33.59 25.92 10.25
CA SER A 130 -33.30 26.69 11.46
C SER A 130 -34.54 27.38 12.06
N SER A 131 -35.47 27.88 11.23
CA SER A 131 -36.69 28.52 11.73
C SER A 131 -37.67 27.53 12.39
N TYR A 132 -37.58 26.24 12.05
CA TYR A 132 -38.34 25.15 12.68
C TYR A 132 -37.56 24.45 13.79
N GLY A 133 -36.33 24.90 14.12
CA GLY A 133 -35.50 24.28 15.16
C GLY A 133 -35.00 22.87 14.80
N VAL A 134 -34.98 22.51 13.51
CA VAL A 134 -34.45 21.22 13.04
C VAL A 134 -33.08 21.41 12.38
N LYS A 135 -32.21 20.42 12.53
CA LYS A 135 -30.88 20.42 11.89
C LYS A 135 -31.04 20.14 10.40
N ALA A 136 -30.56 21.04 9.55
CA ALA A 136 -30.69 20.91 8.10
C ALA A 136 -29.99 19.65 7.56
N TYR A 137 -28.75 19.43 7.98
CA TYR A 137 -27.88 18.32 7.58
C TYR A 137 -26.75 18.16 8.62
N ASP A 138 -26.10 17.00 8.66
CA ASP A 138 -24.93 16.73 9.50
C ASP A 138 -23.63 16.49 8.70
N SER A 139 -22.53 16.13 9.38
CA SER A 139 -21.24 15.87 8.73
C SER A 139 -21.28 14.66 7.80
N ASN A 140 -22.08 13.65 8.13
CA ASN A 140 -22.25 12.44 7.34
C ASN A 140 -23.06 12.70 6.06
N ASP A 141 -24.08 13.56 6.13
CA ASP A 141 -24.85 14.05 4.99
C ASP A 141 -23.99 14.86 4.02
N LEU A 142 -23.13 15.74 4.56
CA LEU A 142 -22.19 16.52 3.77
C LEU A 142 -21.19 15.61 3.04
N LEU A 143 -20.66 14.60 3.73
CA LEU A 143 -19.74 13.63 3.16
C LEU A 143 -20.38 12.79 2.05
N GLU A 144 -21.60 12.34 2.28
CA GLU A 144 -22.40 11.60 1.29
C GLU A 144 -22.63 12.44 0.05
N ALA A 145 -23.09 13.69 0.20
CA ALA A 145 -23.31 14.59 -0.93
C ALA A 145 -22.02 14.88 -1.72
N PHE A 146 -20.87 14.95 -1.03
CA PHE A 146 -19.58 15.13 -1.67
C PHE A 146 -19.20 13.96 -2.58
N ILE A 147 -19.39 12.72 -2.11
CA ILE A 147 -19.03 11.51 -2.86
C ILE A 147 -20.06 11.22 -3.97
N GLU A 148 -21.35 11.42 -3.68
CA GLU A 148 -22.43 11.31 -4.66
C GLU A 148 -22.18 12.19 -5.88
N ARG A 149 -21.61 13.39 -5.68
CA ARG A 149 -21.19 14.25 -6.79
C ARG A 149 -20.33 13.50 -7.81
N PHE A 150 -19.38 12.69 -7.37
CA PHE A 150 -18.44 12.02 -8.26
C PHE A 150 -19.11 10.87 -9.02
N TYR A 151 -19.91 10.05 -8.35
CA TYR A 151 -20.75 9.05 -9.03
C TYR A 151 -21.64 9.69 -10.08
N ASN A 152 -22.30 10.79 -9.74
CA ASN A 152 -23.30 11.36 -10.62
C ASN A 152 -22.69 12.13 -11.81
N TYR A 153 -21.68 12.98 -11.60
CA TYR A 153 -21.14 13.80 -12.69
C TYR A 153 -20.00 13.12 -13.47
N ILE A 154 -19.20 12.24 -12.84
CA ILE A 154 -18.12 11.51 -13.52
C ILE A 154 -18.70 10.22 -14.11
N LEU A 155 -19.35 9.39 -13.28
CA LEU A 155 -19.85 8.08 -13.69
C LEU A 155 -21.28 8.12 -14.26
N GLY A 156 -22.02 9.22 -14.13
CA GLY A 156 -23.33 9.36 -14.76
C GLY A 156 -24.39 8.41 -14.21
N ARG A 157 -24.22 7.96 -12.95
CA ARG A 157 -25.12 7.04 -12.26
C ARG A 157 -25.18 7.33 -10.78
N GLU A 158 -26.18 6.78 -10.10
CA GLU A 158 -26.24 6.80 -8.64
C GLU A 158 -25.17 5.86 -8.05
N SER A 159 -24.72 6.18 -6.84
CA SER A 159 -23.88 5.28 -6.06
C SER A 159 -24.69 4.08 -5.57
N ASP A 160 -24.02 2.94 -5.41
CA ASP A 160 -24.53 1.85 -4.57
C ASP A 160 -24.08 2.05 -3.11
N TYR A 161 -24.77 1.37 -2.19
CA TYR A 161 -24.53 1.53 -0.75
C TYR A 161 -23.09 1.18 -0.35
N GLU A 162 -22.53 0.11 -0.91
CA GLU A 162 -21.19 -0.38 -0.58
C GLU A 162 -20.12 0.59 -1.08
N GLY A 163 -20.23 1.04 -2.33
CA GLY A 163 -19.34 1.99 -2.97
C GLY A 163 -19.38 3.37 -2.32
N LEU A 164 -20.54 3.82 -1.86
CA LEU A 164 -20.65 5.08 -1.10
C LEU A 164 -19.96 4.97 0.25
N ASN A 165 -20.26 3.92 1.02
CA ASN A 165 -19.64 3.69 2.33
C ASN A 165 -18.13 3.47 2.24
N PHE A 166 -17.66 2.78 1.20
CA PHE A 166 -16.23 2.57 0.91
C PHE A 166 -15.46 3.89 0.85
N TRP A 167 -16.02 4.90 0.19
CA TRP A 167 -15.40 6.23 0.06
C TRP A 167 -15.59 7.06 1.32
N LYS A 168 -16.77 7.01 1.95
CA LYS A 168 -17.04 7.73 3.21
C LYS A 168 -16.07 7.29 4.30
N GLU A 169 -15.86 5.99 4.46
CA GLU A 169 -14.95 5.41 5.43
C GLU A 169 -13.49 5.82 5.17
N ARG A 170 -13.03 5.84 3.92
CA ARG A 170 -11.66 6.25 3.58
C ARG A 170 -11.43 7.74 3.78
N LEU A 171 -12.44 8.56 3.46
CA LEU A 171 -12.37 10.00 3.66
C LEU A 171 -12.44 10.35 5.15
N SER A 172 -13.29 9.66 5.93
CA SER A 172 -13.37 9.84 7.38
C SER A 172 -12.10 9.34 8.09
N LYS A 173 -11.48 8.25 7.65
CA LYS A 173 -10.23 7.76 8.26
C LYS A 173 -8.97 8.53 7.82
N GLY A 174 -9.10 9.45 6.85
CA GLY A 174 -7.97 10.14 6.24
C GLY A 174 -7.10 9.25 5.34
N ASP A 175 -7.56 8.05 4.97
CA ASP A 175 -6.87 7.12 4.06
C ASP A 175 -6.80 7.66 2.62
N LYS A 176 -7.72 8.55 2.26
CA LYS A 176 -7.82 9.21 0.96
C LYS A 176 -8.18 10.68 1.16
N THR A 177 -7.46 11.56 0.46
CA THR A 177 -7.84 12.97 0.37
C THR A 177 -9.03 13.16 -0.58
N PRO A 178 -9.73 14.30 -0.51
CA PRO A 178 -10.71 14.68 -1.53
C PRO A 178 -10.16 14.57 -2.95
N SER A 179 -8.92 15.00 -3.16
CA SER A 179 -8.22 14.91 -4.45
C SER A 179 -8.02 13.47 -4.90
N ASP A 180 -7.64 12.57 -3.99
CA ASP A 180 -7.43 11.15 -4.32
C ASP A 180 -8.73 10.47 -4.73
N ILE A 181 -9.84 10.83 -4.09
CA ILE A 181 -11.15 10.31 -4.45
C ILE A 181 -11.50 10.79 -5.85
N VAL A 182 -11.44 12.09 -6.14
CA VAL A 182 -11.72 12.63 -7.48
C VAL A 182 -10.88 11.93 -8.55
N LYS A 183 -9.57 11.79 -8.34
CA LYS A 183 -8.67 11.06 -9.25
C LYS A 183 -9.11 9.61 -9.45
N SER A 184 -9.49 8.92 -8.37
CA SER A 184 -9.95 7.53 -8.45
C SER A 184 -11.19 7.38 -9.33
N PHE A 185 -12.08 8.38 -9.36
CA PHE A 185 -13.23 8.39 -10.26
C PHE A 185 -12.84 8.70 -11.71
N PHE A 186 -12.04 9.74 -11.95
CA PHE A 186 -11.59 10.14 -13.30
C PHE A 186 -10.69 9.10 -13.99
N PHE A 187 -9.93 8.33 -13.22
CA PHE A 187 -9.06 7.27 -13.74
C PHE A 187 -9.67 5.87 -13.58
N SER A 188 -10.92 5.78 -13.15
CA SER A 188 -11.63 4.50 -13.10
C SER A 188 -11.83 3.96 -14.51
N ASN A 189 -11.73 2.63 -14.65
CA ASN A 189 -12.07 1.95 -15.90
C ASN A 189 -13.48 2.29 -16.39
N GLU A 190 -14.41 2.55 -15.46
CA GLU A 190 -15.78 2.95 -15.78
C GLU A 190 -15.82 4.30 -16.49
N PHE A 191 -15.08 5.31 -16.01
CA PHE A 191 -15.01 6.60 -16.68
C PHE A 191 -14.23 6.55 -18.00
N LEU A 192 -13.08 5.86 -18.02
CA LEU A 192 -12.24 5.74 -19.21
C LEU A 192 -12.98 5.08 -20.38
N LYS A 193 -13.82 4.07 -20.10
CA LYS A 193 -14.67 3.40 -21.10
C LYS A 193 -15.74 4.29 -21.74
N LYS A 194 -16.10 5.41 -21.10
CA LYS A 194 -17.02 6.38 -21.71
C LYS A 194 -16.42 7.13 -22.90
N ASN A 195 -15.09 7.11 -23.02
CA ASN A 195 -14.34 7.73 -24.12
C ASN A 195 -14.81 9.17 -24.42
N VAL A 196 -14.97 9.97 -23.36
CA VAL A 196 -15.49 11.34 -23.47
C VAL A 196 -14.51 12.24 -24.25
N SER A 197 -15.05 13.22 -24.97
CA SER A 197 -14.22 14.21 -25.66
C SER A 197 -13.43 15.08 -24.66
N ASP A 198 -12.35 15.73 -25.11
CA ASP A 198 -11.58 16.66 -24.25
C ASP A 198 -12.45 17.80 -23.73
N ARG A 199 -13.38 18.27 -24.56
CA ARG A 199 -14.37 19.26 -24.18
C ARG A 199 -15.27 18.76 -23.04
N ASP A 200 -15.79 17.55 -23.17
CA ASP A 200 -16.65 16.97 -22.14
C ASP A 200 -15.88 16.65 -20.86
N PHE A 201 -14.62 16.21 -20.98
CA PHE A 201 -13.72 16.02 -19.84
C PHE A 201 -13.55 17.32 -19.04
N VAL A 202 -13.25 18.44 -19.71
CA VAL A 202 -13.14 19.76 -19.06
C VAL A 202 -14.45 20.15 -18.39
N LYS A 203 -15.60 19.99 -19.07
CA LYS A 203 -16.92 20.29 -18.47
C LYS A 203 -17.21 19.46 -17.23
N ILE A 204 -16.90 18.16 -17.27
CA ILE A 204 -17.07 17.27 -16.13
C ILE A 204 -16.17 17.74 -14.98
N ALA A 205 -14.89 18.07 -15.23
CA ALA A 205 -13.97 18.60 -14.23
C ALA A 205 -14.49 19.90 -13.57
N TYR A 206 -15.00 20.85 -14.34
CA TYR A 206 -15.63 22.07 -13.81
C TYR A 206 -16.82 21.74 -12.89
N LYS A 207 -17.72 20.87 -13.33
CA LYS A 207 -18.91 20.49 -12.53
C LYS A 207 -18.55 19.76 -11.25
N THR A 208 -17.59 18.85 -11.32
CA THR A 208 -17.23 17.97 -10.19
C THR A 208 -16.30 18.65 -9.20
N ILE A 209 -15.33 19.42 -9.69
CA ILE A 209 -14.22 19.95 -8.88
C ILE A 209 -14.50 21.40 -8.48
N LEU A 210 -15.13 22.19 -9.34
CA LEU A 210 -15.41 23.60 -9.04
C LEU A 210 -16.89 23.85 -8.70
N GLY A 211 -17.77 22.90 -9.03
CA GLY A 211 -19.19 23.00 -8.73
C GLY A 211 -19.97 23.97 -9.61
N ARG A 212 -19.43 24.32 -10.79
CA ARG A 212 -20.04 25.25 -11.76
C ARG A 212 -19.77 24.81 -13.19
N GLU A 213 -20.49 25.38 -14.15
CA GLU A 213 -20.16 25.25 -15.58
C GLU A 213 -18.94 26.11 -15.92
N PRO A 214 -18.12 25.72 -16.90
CA PRO A 214 -17.12 26.64 -17.45
C PRO A 214 -17.80 27.78 -18.20
N ASP A 215 -17.28 28.99 -18.07
CA ASP A 215 -17.52 30.03 -19.06
C ASP A 215 -16.73 29.72 -20.35
N LYS A 216 -17.04 30.43 -21.43
CA LYS A 216 -16.46 30.18 -22.75
C LYS A 216 -14.92 30.33 -22.75
N GLU A 217 -14.41 31.33 -22.05
CA GLU A 217 -12.97 31.62 -22.01
C GLU A 217 -12.21 30.55 -21.23
N GLY A 218 -12.75 30.12 -20.09
CA GLY A 218 -12.23 29.02 -19.29
C GLY A 218 -12.26 27.69 -20.05
N GLU A 219 -13.39 27.35 -20.69
CA GLU A 219 -13.49 26.13 -21.52
C GLU A 219 -12.42 26.13 -22.63
N ASP A 220 -12.31 27.24 -23.38
CA ASP A 220 -11.34 27.38 -24.47
C ASP A 220 -9.88 27.33 -23.96
N PHE A 221 -9.59 27.92 -22.80
CA PHE A 221 -8.27 27.87 -22.17
C PHE A 221 -7.82 26.43 -21.88
N TRP A 222 -8.66 25.65 -21.20
CA TRP A 222 -8.29 24.28 -20.81
C TRP A 222 -8.24 23.32 -21.99
N ILE A 223 -9.15 23.47 -22.97
CA ILE A 223 -9.09 22.69 -24.22
C ILE A 223 -7.79 22.99 -24.98
N ASN A 224 -7.36 24.26 -25.04
CA ASN A 224 -6.09 24.58 -25.68
C ASN A 224 -4.88 24.03 -24.91
N LYS A 225 -4.95 24.01 -23.57
CA LYS A 225 -3.89 23.42 -22.73
C LYS A 225 -3.76 21.90 -22.94
N LEU A 226 -4.87 21.18 -23.12
CA LEU A 226 -4.88 19.73 -23.43
C LEU A 226 -4.14 19.35 -24.72
N LYS A 227 -3.89 20.29 -25.64
CA LYS A 227 -3.08 20.01 -26.85
C LYS A 227 -1.63 19.64 -26.53
N ASN A 228 -1.10 20.10 -25.40
CA ASN A 228 0.29 19.92 -24.99
C ASN A 228 0.44 19.36 -23.57
N SER A 229 -0.66 18.93 -22.93
CA SER A 229 -0.67 18.44 -21.55
C SER A 229 -1.60 17.23 -21.43
N SER A 230 -1.30 16.34 -20.49
CA SER A 230 -2.17 15.18 -20.23
C SER A 230 -3.45 15.60 -19.48
N ARG A 231 -4.51 14.80 -19.62
CA ARG A 231 -5.74 14.96 -18.81
C ARG A 231 -5.46 14.92 -17.32
N GLU A 232 -4.45 14.17 -16.88
CA GLU A 232 -4.02 14.13 -15.49
C GLU A 232 -3.39 15.46 -15.03
N GLU A 233 -2.53 16.08 -15.83
CA GLU A 233 -1.94 17.39 -15.52
C GLU A 233 -3.02 18.49 -15.43
N ILE A 234 -4.01 18.43 -16.32
CA ILE A 234 -5.17 19.32 -16.24
C ILE A 234 -5.94 19.05 -14.96
N LEU A 235 -6.30 17.79 -14.68
CA LEU A 235 -7.04 17.42 -13.47
C LEU A 235 -6.32 17.90 -12.20
N ASN A 236 -5.00 17.72 -12.13
CA ASN A 236 -4.17 18.20 -11.03
C ASN A 236 -4.26 19.73 -10.86
N SER A 237 -4.32 20.49 -11.96
CA SER A 237 -4.49 21.94 -11.91
C SER A 237 -5.85 22.37 -11.32
N PHE A 238 -6.92 21.63 -11.61
CA PHE A 238 -8.23 21.85 -10.99
C PHE A 238 -8.22 21.49 -9.50
N LEU A 239 -7.61 20.36 -9.15
CA LEU A 239 -7.53 19.86 -7.77
C LEU A 239 -6.64 20.70 -6.87
N SER A 240 -5.68 21.45 -7.42
CA SER A 240 -4.86 22.40 -6.66
C SER A 240 -5.45 23.81 -6.60
N SER A 241 -6.67 24.03 -7.11
CA SER A 241 -7.29 25.35 -7.14
C SER A 241 -7.89 25.73 -5.79
N GLU A 242 -7.85 27.03 -5.46
CA GLU A 242 -8.53 27.59 -4.27
C GLU A 242 -10.04 27.29 -4.29
N GLU A 243 -10.64 27.23 -5.48
CA GLU A 243 -12.05 26.86 -5.66
C GLU A 243 -12.32 25.43 -5.19
N PHE A 244 -11.48 24.46 -5.52
CA PHE A 244 -11.63 23.09 -5.04
C PHE A 244 -11.39 22.98 -3.53
N GLU A 245 -10.44 23.74 -3.01
CA GLU A 245 -10.18 23.79 -1.57
C GLU A 245 -11.42 24.31 -0.80
N LYS A 246 -12.00 25.43 -1.27
CA LYS A 246 -13.24 25.99 -0.71
C LYS A 246 -14.40 25.01 -0.81
N LEU A 247 -14.54 24.36 -1.97
CA LEU A 247 -15.57 23.36 -2.18
C LEU A 247 -15.41 22.20 -1.18
N SER A 248 -14.22 21.61 -1.10
CA SER A 248 -13.94 20.47 -0.21
C SER A 248 -14.21 20.82 1.26
N LYS A 249 -13.78 22.00 1.72
CA LYS A 249 -14.05 22.50 3.09
C LYS A 249 -15.53 22.68 3.39
N LYS A 250 -16.37 22.99 2.39
CA LYS A 250 -17.82 23.10 2.58
C LYS A 250 -18.46 21.76 2.95
N PHE A 251 -17.99 20.67 2.33
CA PHE A 251 -18.55 19.34 2.54
C PHE A 251 -17.83 18.52 3.61
N ILE A 252 -16.62 18.92 3.97
CA ILE A 252 -15.81 18.28 5.00
C ILE A 252 -15.63 19.33 6.09
N LYS A 253 -16.66 19.52 6.91
CA LYS A 253 -16.57 20.37 8.10
C LYS A 253 -15.58 19.71 9.07
N ASP A 254 -14.62 20.47 9.57
CA ASP A 254 -13.64 20.03 10.58
C ASP A 254 -14.39 19.44 11.78
N ASP A 255 -14.53 18.11 11.83
CA ASP A 255 -14.92 17.40 13.03
C ASP A 255 -13.66 17.36 13.91
N GLU A 256 -13.67 18.09 15.03
CA GLU A 256 -12.53 18.20 15.94
C GLU A 256 -12.06 16.83 16.49
N ASN A 257 -12.82 15.76 16.28
CA ASN A 257 -12.45 14.38 16.65
C ASN A 257 -12.03 13.49 15.47
N ILE A 258 -12.03 13.99 14.24
CA ILE A 258 -11.57 13.23 13.06
C ILE A 258 -10.79 14.18 12.15
N SER A 259 -9.55 14.46 12.54
CA SER A 259 -8.58 15.11 11.66
C SER A 259 -7.17 14.59 11.96
N PRO A 260 -6.55 13.80 11.06
CA PRO A 260 -5.10 13.90 10.88
C PRO A 260 -4.79 15.33 10.40
N PRO A 261 -3.70 15.97 10.88
CA PRO A 261 -3.48 17.39 10.70
C PRO A 261 -3.46 17.82 9.23
N LYS A 262 -4.22 18.90 8.96
CA LYS A 262 -4.33 19.67 7.71
C LYS A 262 -3.01 19.78 6.93
N TYR A 263 -2.95 19.21 5.72
CA TYR A 263 -1.94 19.53 4.71
C TYR A 263 -2.33 20.81 3.96
N GLY A 264 -1.90 21.95 4.50
CA GLY A 264 -1.64 23.14 3.70
C GLY A 264 -0.16 23.14 3.36
N TYR A 265 0.17 23.20 2.07
CA TYR A 265 1.51 23.54 1.61
C TYR A 265 1.76 25.02 1.92
N ASP A 266 2.11 25.32 3.16
CA ASP A 266 3.02 26.39 3.54
C ASP A 266 3.42 26.21 5.02
N ASP A 267 4.72 26.03 5.28
CA ASP A 267 5.42 26.10 6.58
C ASP A 267 5.18 25.08 7.72
N ARG A 268 4.51 23.93 7.53
CA ARG A 268 4.36 22.92 8.63
C ARG A 268 4.76 21.49 8.24
N ASN A 269 6.07 21.23 8.17
CA ASN A 269 6.63 19.87 8.04
C ASN A 269 6.53 19.00 9.30
N ASP A 270 5.98 19.54 10.40
CA ASP A 270 6.05 18.93 11.72
C ASP A 270 4.68 18.90 12.44
N TYR A 271 4.31 17.76 13.03
CA TYR A 271 3.19 17.63 13.97
C TYR A 271 3.69 17.74 15.41
N LYS A 272 3.48 18.89 16.07
CA LYS A 272 3.95 19.14 17.46
C LYS A 272 5.45 18.80 17.63
N GLY A 273 6.27 19.21 16.65
CA GLY A 273 7.71 18.95 16.59
C GLY A 273 8.11 17.54 16.12
N LEU A 274 7.14 16.70 15.70
CA LEU A 274 7.42 15.45 14.99
C LEU A 274 7.46 15.72 13.49
N LYS A 275 8.66 15.67 12.90
CA LYS A 275 8.86 15.82 11.46
C LYS A 275 8.15 14.71 10.69
N LEU A 276 7.27 15.09 9.77
CA LEU A 276 6.42 14.16 9.02
C LEU A 276 7.18 13.51 7.86
N TYR A 277 7.89 14.32 7.07
CA TYR A 277 8.54 13.89 5.83
C TYR A 277 9.99 14.31 5.75
N SER A 278 10.81 13.48 5.10
CA SER A 278 12.20 13.79 4.79
C SER A 278 12.70 12.96 3.63
N LYS A 279 13.44 13.60 2.73
CA LYS A 279 14.21 12.89 1.71
C LYS A 279 15.28 12.00 2.36
N ASN A 280 15.57 10.88 1.69
CA ASN A 280 16.71 10.03 2.02
C ASN A 280 18.01 10.86 1.98
N ILE A 281 18.92 10.59 2.91
CA ILE A 281 20.24 11.20 2.89
C ILE A 281 21.06 10.62 1.73
N SER A 282 21.92 11.44 1.13
CA SER A 282 22.81 10.98 0.07
C SER A 282 23.74 9.87 0.59
N PHE A 283 24.00 8.84 -0.22
CA PHE A 283 24.96 7.78 0.08
C PHE A 283 26.35 8.30 0.48
N SER A 284 26.76 9.48 -0.03
CA SER A 284 28.03 10.13 0.34
C SER A 284 28.06 10.67 1.77
N LYS A 285 26.91 10.82 2.43
CA LYS A 285 26.79 11.25 3.82
C LYS A 285 26.76 10.09 4.82
N TYR A 286 26.64 8.86 4.35
CA TYR A 286 26.69 7.67 5.19
C TYR A 286 28.05 7.57 5.90
N ARG A 287 28.01 7.28 7.20
CA ARG A 287 29.20 7.14 8.04
C ARG A 287 29.62 5.70 8.21
N LEU A 288 28.70 4.73 8.13
CA LEU A 288 29.07 3.32 8.06
C LEU A 288 29.86 3.07 6.75
N PRO A 289 31.11 2.56 6.81
CA PRO A 289 31.96 2.43 5.63
C PRO A 289 31.29 1.67 4.49
N GLN A 290 31.08 2.36 3.38
CA GLN A 290 30.44 1.84 2.17
C GLN A 290 31.47 1.15 1.27
N LEU A 291 31.09 0.07 0.59
CA LEU A 291 31.93 -0.50 -0.46
C LEU A 291 31.94 0.48 -1.65
N SER A 292 33.13 0.85 -2.13
CA SER A 292 33.29 1.72 -3.30
C SER A 292 33.46 0.90 -4.58
N ASP A 293 33.24 1.53 -5.74
CA ASP A 293 33.57 0.89 -7.03
C ASP A 293 35.05 0.57 -7.16
N GLU A 294 35.93 1.45 -6.68
CA GLU A 294 37.39 1.21 -6.68
C GLU A 294 37.75 -0.06 -5.89
N GLU A 295 37.21 -0.18 -4.67
CA GLU A 295 37.46 -1.36 -3.84
C GLU A 295 36.83 -2.60 -4.46
N PHE A 296 35.59 -2.52 -4.95
CA PHE A 296 34.93 -3.62 -5.65
C PHE A 296 35.76 -4.11 -6.85
N ASN A 297 36.26 -3.19 -7.68
CA ASN A 297 37.05 -3.52 -8.87
C ASN A 297 38.45 -4.07 -8.56
N SER A 298 38.93 -3.92 -7.33
CA SER A 298 40.22 -4.49 -6.91
C SER A 298 40.16 -5.98 -6.57
N PHE A 299 38.96 -6.57 -6.48
CA PHE A 299 38.77 -8.01 -6.28
C PHE A 299 38.84 -8.78 -7.60
N SER A 300 39.15 -10.08 -7.52
CA SER A 300 39.07 -10.99 -8.67
C SER A 300 37.65 -11.05 -9.25
N GLU A 301 37.50 -11.49 -10.50
CA GLU A 301 36.20 -11.59 -11.16
C GLU A 301 35.21 -12.46 -10.36
N THR A 302 35.65 -13.62 -9.86
CA THR A 302 34.81 -14.54 -9.07
C THR A 302 34.39 -13.90 -7.74
N GLN A 303 35.30 -13.21 -7.04
CA GLN A 303 34.95 -12.46 -5.83
C GLN A 303 33.95 -11.33 -6.13
N ARG A 304 34.12 -10.59 -7.24
CA ARG A 304 33.15 -9.56 -7.65
C ARG A 304 31.77 -10.14 -7.93
N ILE A 305 31.70 -11.30 -8.57
CA ILE A 305 30.45 -12.04 -8.76
C ILE A 305 29.83 -12.40 -7.41
N LYS A 306 30.58 -13.01 -6.48
CA LYS A 306 30.06 -13.35 -5.14
C LYS A 306 29.53 -12.13 -4.40
N ILE A 307 30.26 -11.02 -4.41
CA ILE A 307 29.84 -9.76 -3.75
C ILE A 307 28.54 -9.24 -4.37
N ALA A 308 28.47 -9.21 -5.70
CA ALA A 308 27.29 -8.75 -6.41
C ALA A 308 26.06 -9.65 -6.20
N GLN A 309 26.26 -10.96 -6.20
CA GLN A 309 25.21 -11.94 -5.88
C GLN A 309 24.71 -11.79 -4.45
N LYS A 310 25.61 -11.60 -3.48
CA LYS A 310 25.23 -11.34 -2.09
C LYS A 310 24.39 -10.07 -1.97
N LEU A 311 24.80 -8.97 -2.63
CA LEU A 311 24.02 -7.74 -2.65
C LEU A 311 22.62 -7.96 -3.25
N PHE A 312 22.53 -8.58 -4.43
CA PHE A 312 21.25 -8.78 -5.10
C PHE A 312 20.35 -9.76 -4.35
N SER A 313 20.86 -10.91 -3.90
CA SER A 313 20.08 -11.88 -3.13
C SER A 313 19.54 -11.30 -1.82
N THR A 314 20.31 -10.47 -1.11
CA THR A 314 19.85 -9.73 0.07
C THR A 314 18.64 -8.84 -0.23
N LEU A 315 18.64 -8.21 -1.41
CA LEU A 315 17.55 -7.38 -1.91
C LEU A 315 16.43 -8.19 -2.57
N PHE A 316 16.42 -9.52 -2.42
CA PHE A 316 15.51 -10.45 -3.12
C PHE A 316 15.53 -10.27 -4.63
N TYR A 317 16.68 -9.93 -5.19
CA TYR A 317 16.89 -9.71 -6.61
C TYR A 317 17.88 -10.72 -7.16
N GLY A 318 17.86 -10.92 -8.47
CA GLY A 318 18.73 -11.85 -9.18
C GLY A 318 18.85 -11.44 -10.63
N MET A 319 19.91 -11.92 -11.29
CA MET A 319 20.21 -11.56 -12.66
C MET A 319 21.00 -12.69 -13.32
N PRO A 320 20.65 -13.09 -14.56
CA PRO A 320 21.44 -14.07 -15.31
C PRO A 320 22.92 -13.69 -15.39
N LEU A 321 23.80 -14.68 -15.30
CA LEU A 321 25.25 -14.49 -15.14
C LEU A 321 25.85 -13.55 -16.18
N GLU A 322 25.47 -13.67 -17.44
CA GLU A 322 26.02 -12.83 -18.52
C GLU A 322 25.63 -11.36 -18.38
N LYS A 323 24.38 -11.08 -17.97
CA LYS A 323 23.93 -9.71 -17.68
C LYS A 323 24.69 -9.15 -16.46
N LEU A 324 24.90 -9.99 -15.44
CA LEU A 324 25.66 -9.61 -14.26
C LEU A 324 27.12 -9.30 -14.58
N LYS A 325 27.79 -10.16 -15.37
CA LYS A 325 29.16 -9.94 -15.84
C LYS A 325 29.29 -8.64 -16.64
N LYS A 326 28.30 -8.33 -17.48
CA LYS A 326 28.26 -7.06 -18.23
C LYS A 326 28.17 -5.83 -17.30
N GLU A 327 27.32 -5.90 -16.28
CA GLU A 327 27.19 -4.82 -15.29
C GLU A 327 28.50 -4.66 -14.48
N ILE A 328 29.14 -5.76 -14.06
CA ILE A 328 30.43 -5.76 -13.37
C ILE A 328 31.55 -5.20 -14.26
N ALA A 329 31.57 -5.55 -15.55
CA ALA A 329 32.57 -5.08 -16.51
C ALA A 329 32.53 -3.57 -16.73
N SER A 330 31.42 -2.90 -16.40
CA SER A 330 31.30 -1.44 -16.49
C SER A 330 32.18 -0.67 -15.51
N LYS A 331 32.75 -1.35 -14.50
CA LYS A 331 33.55 -0.78 -13.40
C LYS A 331 32.81 0.22 -12.50
N GLU A 332 31.50 0.39 -12.68
CA GLU A 332 30.64 1.30 -11.90
C GLU A 332 29.47 0.55 -11.26
N PHE A 333 29.66 -0.73 -10.95
CA PHE A 333 28.59 -1.62 -10.52
C PHE A 333 27.88 -1.12 -9.24
N ILE A 334 28.64 -0.70 -8.22
CA ILE A 334 28.09 -0.25 -6.94
C ILE A 334 27.36 1.08 -7.11
N SER A 335 27.99 2.06 -7.76
CA SER A 335 27.36 3.38 -7.98
C SER A 335 26.13 3.29 -8.88
N LYS A 336 26.19 2.56 -10.01
CA LYS A 336 25.01 2.36 -10.88
C LYS A 336 23.88 1.65 -10.18
N THR A 337 24.17 0.65 -9.34
CA THR A 337 23.13 0.00 -8.54
C THR A 337 22.46 1.02 -7.62
N LYS A 338 23.24 1.84 -6.89
CA LYS A 338 22.71 2.91 -6.02
C LYS A 338 21.88 3.95 -6.78
N GLU A 339 22.27 4.31 -8.01
CA GLU A 339 21.50 5.25 -8.84
C GLU A 339 20.17 4.65 -9.32
N LYS A 340 20.15 3.36 -9.71
CA LYS A 340 18.91 2.67 -10.10
C LYS A 340 17.85 2.72 -8.98
N LEU A 341 18.28 2.62 -7.72
CA LEU A 341 17.38 2.70 -6.55
C LEU A 341 16.70 4.07 -6.35
N LYS A 342 17.11 5.10 -7.08
CA LYS A 342 16.51 6.44 -7.02
C LYS A 342 15.48 6.69 -8.13
N LEU A 343 15.46 5.83 -9.15
CA LEU A 343 14.61 5.95 -10.32
C LEU A 343 13.36 5.07 -10.16
N SER A 344 12.29 5.42 -10.86
CA SER A 344 11.08 4.59 -10.93
C SER A 344 10.89 4.16 -12.38
N SER A 345 11.30 2.93 -12.70
CA SER A 345 11.24 2.35 -14.04
C SER A 345 10.24 1.21 -14.15
N ASN A 346 9.91 0.54 -13.03
CA ASN A 346 8.94 -0.54 -13.01
C ASN A 346 7.52 -0.02 -13.29
N ASP A 347 6.80 -0.73 -14.15
CA ASP A 347 5.36 -0.54 -14.36
C ASP A 347 4.57 -1.42 -13.37
N LEU A 348 4.29 -0.87 -12.20
CA LEU A 348 3.54 -1.58 -11.17
C LEU A 348 2.09 -1.89 -11.59
N ALA A 349 1.48 -1.07 -12.44
CA ALA A 349 0.11 -1.29 -12.89
C ALA A 349 0.02 -2.56 -13.75
N SER A 350 0.96 -2.70 -14.70
CA SER A 350 1.06 -3.93 -15.51
C SER A 350 1.37 -5.18 -14.67
N VAL A 351 2.19 -5.05 -13.62
CA VAL A 351 2.47 -6.17 -12.71
C VAL A 351 1.22 -6.59 -11.93
N GLU A 352 0.45 -5.64 -11.39
CA GLU A 352 -0.79 -5.95 -10.67
C GLU A 352 -1.86 -6.55 -11.61
N GLU A 353 -1.99 -6.04 -12.84
CA GLU A 353 -2.88 -6.62 -13.86
C GLU A 353 -2.50 -8.08 -14.19
N PHE A 354 -1.21 -8.35 -14.33
CA PHE A 354 -0.72 -9.71 -14.55
C PHE A 354 -1.01 -10.64 -13.36
N MET A 355 -0.83 -10.14 -12.13
CA MET A 355 -1.13 -10.89 -10.91
C MET A 355 -2.62 -11.20 -10.73
N ASP A 356 -3.52 -10.31 -11.15
CA ASP A 356 -4.96 -10.48 -11.02
C ASP A 356 -5.53 -11.53 -12.02
N ASN A 357 -4.73 -11.97 -12.99
CA ASN A 357 -5.16 -12.98 -13.95
C ASN A 357 -5.01 -14.42 -13.41
N GLU A 358 -6.16 -15.07 -13.16
CA GLU A 358 -6.24 -16.45 -12.63
C GLU A 358 -5.64 -17.52 -13.54
N ASN A 359 -5.42 -17.21 -14.83
CA ASN A 359 -4.73 -18.14 -15.74
C ASN A 359 -3.24 -18.26 -15.42
N TYR A 360 -2.64 -17.22 -14.81
CA TYR A 360 -1.23 -17.21 -14.43
C TYR A 360 -1.02 -17.60 -12.97
N PHE A 361 -2.00 -17.33 -12.11
CA PHE A 361 -1.97 -17.62 -10.66
C PHE A 361 -3.22 -18.37 -10.22
N GLY A 362 -3.05 -19.47 -9.47
CA GLY A 362 -4.12 -20.45 -9.22
C GLY A 362 -5.23 -20.05 -8.25
N TYR A 363 -5.36 -18.76 -7.90
CA TYR A 363 -6.30 -18.28 -6.89
C TYR A 363 -7.10 -17.08 -7.38
N PRO A 364 -8.42 -17.07 -7.14
CA PRO A 364 -9.25 -15.91 -7.43
C PRO A 364 -8.84 -14.72 -6.59
N SER A 365 -8.95 -13.52 -7.15
CA SER A 365 -8.46 -12.27 -6.56
C SER A 365 -8.98 -12.02 -5.14
N TRP A 366 -10.21 -12.42 -4.84
CA TRP A 366 -10.91 -12.23 -3.56
C TRP A 366 -10.58 -13.29 -2.48
N GLY A 367 -9.95 -14.40 -2.84
CA GLY A 367 -9.61 -15.50 -1.93
C GLY A 367 -8.10 -15.72 -1.74
N ARG A 368 -7.25 -14.91 -2.38
CA ARG A 368 -5.80 -15.08 -2.38
C ARG A 368 -5.20 -14.65 -1.05
N ASN A 369 -4.25 -15.44 -0.53
CA ASN A 369 -3.48 -15.06 0.64
C ASN A 369 -2.61 -13.84 0.32
N GLU A 370 -2.68 -12.82 1.17
CA GLU A 370 -2.00 -11.54 1.02
C GLU A 370 -0.47 -11.69 0.95
N VAL A 371 0.07 -12.71 1.63
CA VAL A 371 1.50 -13.05 1.57
C VAL A 371 1.90 -13.46 0.15
N TYR A 372 1.06 -14.22 -0.57
CA TYR A 372 1.36 -14.66 -1.93
C TYR A 372 1.52 -13.46 -2.86
N ARG A 373 0.61 -12.48 -2.77
CA ARG A 373 0.69 -11.25 -3.59
C ARG A 373 2.00 -10.50 -3.34
N ILE A 374 2.46 -10.43 -2.10
CA ILE A 374 3.71 -9.75 -1.76
C ILE A 374 4.92 -10.48 -2.40
N LEU A 375 4.95 -11.82 -2.31
CA LEU A 375 6.03 -12.63 -2.89
C LEU A 375 6.00 -12.63 -4.42
N GLU A 376 4.80 -12.67 -5.03
CA GLU A 376 4.59 -12.60 -6.48
C GLU A 376 5.20 -11.31 -7.08
N ARG A 377 5.00 -10.15 -6.42
CA ARG A 377 5.56 -8.86 -6.88
C ARG A 377 7.08 -8.88 -7.00
N PHE A 378 7.79 -9.40 -6.01
CA PHE A 378 9.26 -9.46 -6.05
C PHE A 378 9.75 -10.28 -7.24
N TYR A 379 9.08 -11.39 -7.54
CA TYR A 379 9.43 -12.20 -8.71
C TYR A 379 9.13 -11.47 -10.02
N LEU A 380 7.97 -10.83 -10.14
CA LEU A 380 7.49 -10.22 -11.39
C LEU A 380 8.16 -8.88 -11.73
N LEU A 381 8.57 -8.10 -10.74
CA LEU A 381 9.20 -6.80 -11.00
C LEU A 381 10.54 -6.99 -11.72
N PRO A 382 10.68 -6.46 -12.95
CA PRO A 382 11.86 -6.70 -13.77
C PRO A 382 13.10 -5.93 -13.29
N ASP A 383 12.93 -4.72 -12.73
CA ASP A 383 14.03 -3.84 -12.37
C ASP A 383 14.19 -3.69 -10.85
N LEU A 384 15.44 -3.56 -10.41
CA LEU A 384 15.78 -3.16 -9.04
C LEU A 384 15.81 -1.63 -8.94
N ASP A 385 14.64 -1.02 -8.72
CA ASP A 385 14.43 0.43 -8.73
C ASP A 385 13.89 0.98 -7.39
N LYS A 386 13.48 2.26 -7.34
CA LYS A 386 12.91 2.91 -6.14
C LYS A 386 11.67 2.17 -5.62
N GLU A 387 10.80 1.72 -6.51
CA GLU A 387 9.57 1.04 -6.12
C GLU A 387 9.89 -0.34 -5.54
N TYR A 388 10.81 -1.07 -6.16
CA TYR A 388 11.30 -2.36 -5.64
C TYR A 388 11.85 -2.22 -4.21
N ILE A 389 12.65 -1.18 -3.96
CA ILE A 389 13.24 -0.94 -2.63
C ILE A 389 12.19 -0.53 -1.59
N ASN A 390 11.13 0.16 -1.98
CA ASN A 390 10.01 0.45 -1.07
C ASN A 390 9.33 -0.85 -0.62
N LEU A 391 9.05 -1.75 -1.56
CA LEU A 391 8.44 -3.05 -1.29
C LEU A 391 9.35 -3.94 -0.41
N TRP A 392 10.66 -3.98 -0.73
CA TRP A 392 11.65 -4.74 0.03
C TRP A 392 11.83 -4.20 1.46
N SER A 393 11.93 -2.88 1.61
CA SER A 393 12.08 -2.25 2.93
C SER A 393 10.86 -2.54 3.81
N ALA A 394 9.64 -2.49 3.24
CA ALA A 394 8.41 -2.80 3.97
C ALA A 394 8.40 -4.26 4.39
N TYR A 395 8.80 -5.16 3.49
CA TYR A 395 8.88 -6.59 3.79
C TYR A 395 9.82 -6.83 4.96
N VAL A 396 11.05 -6.31 4.91
CA VAL A 396 12.05 -6.45 5.97
C VAL A 396 11.49 -5.97 7.31
N LEU A 397 10.93 -4.76 7.37
CA LEU A 397 10.38 -4.22 8.63
C LEU A 397 9.25 -5.09 9.20
N THR A 398 8.35 -5.59 8.36
CA THR A 398 7.26 -6.50 8.79
C THR A 398 7.76 -7.87 9.26
N GLN A 399 9.00 -8.26 8.94
CA GLN A 399 9.61 -9.47 9.51
C GLN A 399 10.26 -9.21 10.87
N THR A 400 10.35 -7.96 11.34
CA THR A 400 10.91 -7.63 12.65
C THR A 400 9.80 -7.52 13.71
N ILE A 401 10.19 -7.61 14.99
CA ILE A 401 9.28 -7.32 16.11
C ILE A 401 8.65 -5.92 16.05
N MET A 402 9.28 -4.96 15.35
CA MET A 402 8.82 -3.58 15.29
C MET A 402 7.49 -3.45 14.54
N PHE A 403 7.37 -4.09 13.37
CA PHE A 403 6.18 -3.97 12.50
C PHE A 403 5.54 -5.31 12.16
N SER A 404 5.81 -6.36 12.93
CA SER A 404 5.18 -7.66 12.69
C SER A 404 3.65 -7.58 12.76
N PRO A 405 2.93 -8.06 11.72
CA PRO A 405 1.47 -8.21 11.78
C PRO A 405 1.01 -9.30 12.75
N ALA A 406 1.92 -10.17 13.21
CA ALA A 406 1.65 -11.20 14.22
C ALA A 406 0.43 -12.08 13.90
N TYR A 407 0.33 -12.57 12.65
CA TYR A 407 -0.83 -13.35 12.19
C TYR A 407 -1.11 -14.63 13.01
N GLU A 408 -0.15 -15.14 13.77
CA GLU A 408 -0.37 -16.27 14.69
C GLU A 408 -1.31 -15.96 15.87
N LEU A 409 -1.49 -14.68 16.21
CA LEU A 409 -2.34 -14.26 17.31
C LEU A 409 -3.81 -14.34 16.89
N ALA A 410 -4.67 -14.85 17.77
CA ALA A 410 -6.12 -14.93 17.51
C ALA A 410 -6.77 -13.55 17.28
N SER A 411 -6.22 -12.48 17.87
CA SER A 411 -6.66 -11.09 17.69
C SER A 411 -6.10 -10.42 16.43
N SER A 412 -5.18 -11.09 15.73
CA SER A 412 -4.68 -10.66 14.43
C SER A 412 -5.37 -11.43 13.30
N HIS A 413 -5.56 -10.77 12.17
CA HIS A 413 -6.27 -11.34 11.03
C HIS A 413 -5.43 -11.18 9.76
N LYS A 414 -5.67 -12.02 8.74
CA LYS A 414 -4.94 -11.95 7.46
C LYS A 414 -4.95 -10.55 6.84
N PRO A 415 -6.05 -9.77 6.85
CA PRO A 415 -6.03 -8.39 6.34
C PRO A 415 -5.05 -7.45 7.04
N ASN A 416 -4.62 -7.75 8.27
CA ASN A 416 -3.64 -6.94 9.00
C ASN A 416 -2.27 -6.97 8.31
N ILE A 417 -1.92 -8.11 7.69
CA ILE A 417 -0.70 -8.27 6.88
C ILE A 417 -0.66 -7.17 5.81
N THR A 418 -1.74 -7.06 5.04
CA THR A 418 -1.86 -6.06 3.96
C THR A 418 -1.89 -4.66 4.49
N ARG A 419 -2.60 -4.39 5.60
CA ARG A 419 -2.68 -3.03 6.16
C ARG A 419 -1.33 -2.53 6.64
N VAL A 420 -0.59 -3.32 7.42
CA VAL A 420 0.72 -2.92 7.94
C VAL A 420 1.74 -2.80 6.80
N TYR A 421 1.82 -3.81 5.94
CA TYR A 421 2.75 -3.81 4.80
C TYR A 421 2.46 -2.63 3.84
N THR A 422 1.22 -2.46 3.42
CA THR A 422 0.83 -1.40 2.47
C THR A 422 0.98 -0.01 3.07
N ARG A 423 0.73 0.16 4.39
CA ARG A 423 0.98 1.43 5.08
C ARG A 423 2.47 1.79 5.04
N LEU A 424 3.36 0.83 5.30
CA LEU A 424 4.80 1.06 5.18
C LEU A 424 5.21 1.42 3.75
N VAL A 425 4.71 0.68 2.74
CA VAL A 425 4.98 1.00 1.32
C VAL A 425 4.53 2.43 0.98
N ARG A 426 3.33 2.84 1.41
CA ARG A 426 2.83 4.22 1.21
C ARG A 426 3.72 5.24 1.91
N ASN A 427 4.02 5.02 3.19
CA ASN A 427 4.93 5.85 3.96
C ASN A 427 6.27 6.06 3.25
N PHE A 428 6.81 5.02 2.60
CA PHE A 428 8.06 5.14 1.84
C PHE A 428 7.92 5.93 0.54
N ARG A 429 6.81 5.75 -0.20
CA ARG A 429 6.52 6.55 -1.39
C ARG A 429 6.35 8.03 -1.06
N ASP A 430 5.75 8.30 0.09
CA ASP A 430 5.50 9.65 0.60
C ASP A 430 6.71 10.23 1.36
N GLU A 431 7.82 9.48 1.46
CA GLU A 431 9.05 9.91 2.15
C GLU A 431 8.82 10.25 3.64
N ALA A 432 7.93 9.51 4.30
CA ALA A 432 7.66 9.64 5.73
C ALA A 432 8.92 9.32 6.57
N THR A 433 9.13 10.10 7.63
CA THR A 433 10.26 9.86 8.54
C THR A 433 10.10 8.55 9.33
N ILE A 434 11.22 8.04 9.86
CA ILE A 434 11.23 6.91 10.80
C ILE A 434 10.26 7.19 11.97
N GLY A 435 10.34 8.39 12.55
CA GLY A 435 9.51 8.77 13.69
C GLY A 435 8.03 8.82 13.35
N TYR A 436 7.66 9.47 12.24
CA TYR A 436 6.25 9.60 11.84
C TYR A 436 5.63 8.26 11.45
N SER A 437 6.31 7.47 10.62
CA SER A 437 5.83 6.13 10.23
C SER A 437 5.66 5.20 11.43
N THR A 438 6.54 5.28 12.43
CA THR A 438 6.41 4.50 13.67
C THR A 438 5.26 5.01 14.52
N PHE A 439 5.11 6.33 14.69
CA PHE A 439 3.99 6.93 15.41
C PHE A 439 2.64 6.48 14.84
N LEU A 440 2.49 6.49 13.51
CA LEU A 440 1.29 5.98 12.82
C LEU A 440 1.05 4.50 13.09
N TYR A 441 2.10 3.68 13.18
CA TYR A 441 1.95 2.27 13.50
C TYR A 441 1.53 2.05 14.95
N MET A 442 2.20 2.68 15.91
CA MET A 442 1.93 2.47 17.34
C MET A 442 0.53 2.91 17.74
N THR A 443 0.01 3.96 17.10
CA THR A 443 -1.35 4.48 17.30
C THR A 443 -2.43 3.71 16.52
N SER A 444 -2.04 2.75 15.69
CA SER A 444 -3.00 2.01 14.86
C SER A 444 -3.60 0.82 15.57
N GLU A 445 -4.82 0.46 15.16
CA GLU A 445 -5.50 -0.76 15.58
C GLU A 445 -4.66 -2.02 15.33
N ASP A 446 -3.92 -2.08 14.21
CA ASP A 446 -3.09 -3.25 13.88
C ASP A 446 -2.02 -3.53 14.94
N ASN A 447 -1.42 -2.49 15.52
CA ASN A 447 -0.48 -2.63 16.63
C ASN A 447 -1.20 -3.00 17.93
N TRP A 448 -2.34 -2.37 18.21
CA TRP A 448 -3.13 -2.65 19.42
C TRP A 448 -3.74 -4.05 19.44
N ARG A 449 -3.97 -4.68 18.28
CA ARG A 449 -4.35 -6.10 18.19
C ARG A 449 -3.28 -7.05 18.74
N ARG A 450 -2.02 -6.60 18.88
CA ARG A 450 -0.91 -7.38 19.47
C ARG A 450 -0.85 -7.31 21.00
N PHE A 451 -1.46 -6.28 21.61
CA PHE A 451 -1.31 -5.92 23.03
C PHE A 451 -2.62 -5.38 23.61
N ARG A 452 -3.19 -6.05 24.62
CA ARG A 452 -4.64 -5.95 24.92
C ARG A 452 -5.03 -4.85 25.92
N SER A 453 -4.07 -4.18 26.55
CA SER A 453 -4.34 -3.16 27.56
C SER A 453 -3.38 -1.96 27.44
N PRO A 454 -3.73 -0.79 28.01
CA PRO A 454 -2.81 0.35 28.16
C PRO A 454 -1.45 -0.02 28.73
N GLU A 455 -1.44 -0.87 29.76
CA GLU A 455 -0.21 -1.29 30.45
C GLU A 455 0.64 -2.20 29.56
N ASP A 456 0.00 -3.20 28.93
CA ASP A 456 0.67 -4.16 28.05
C ASP A 456 1.23 -3.46 26.81
N ASN A 457 0.41 -2.64 26.14
CA ASN A 457 0.86 -1.88 24.97
C ASN A 457 1.94 -0.86 25.34
N GLY A 458 1.75 -0.10 26.43
CA GLY A 458 2.72 0.89 26.90
C GLY A 458 4.09 0.27 27.19
N ARG A 459 4.12 -0.85 27.91
CA ARG A 459 5.33 -1.65 28.18
C ARG A 459 6.01 -2.10 26.88
N GLU A 460 5.25 -2.73 25.99
CA GLU A 460 5.81 -3.31 24.77
C GLU A 460 6.33 -2.23 23.82
N MET A 461 5.69 -1.06 23.74
CA MET A 461 6.17 0.04 22.92
C MET A 461 7.48 0.65 23.47
N LEU A 462 7.63 0.72 24.79
CA LEU A 462 8.89 1.09 25.45
C LEU A 462 10.01 0.08 25.15
N GLU A 463 9.75 -1.21 25.37
CA GLU A 463 10.74 -2.28 25.16
C GLU A 463 11.11 -2.46 23.68
N ILE A 464 10.12 -2.44 22.79
CA ILE A 464 10.32 -2.65 21.35
C ILE A 464 11.04 -1.45 20.75
N PHE A 465 10.53 -0.23 20.92
CA PHE A 465 11.03 0.91 20.16
C PHE A 465 12.13 1.69 20.87
N THR A 466 12.32 1.50 22.17
CA THR A 466 13.34 2.24 22.95
C THR A 466 14.27 1.35 23.78
N MET A 467 14.11 0.02 23.75
CA MET A 467 14.85 -0.93 24.60
C MET A 467 14.81 -0.55 26.08
N ASP A 468 13.69 0.04 26.51
CA ASP A 468 13.50 0.46 27.88
C ASP A 468 12.79 -0.62 28.67
N PHE A 469 13.55 -1.31 29.53
CA PHE A 469 13.08 -2.39 30.40
C PHE A 469 12.92 -1.93 31.86
N ASP A 470 12.89 -0.61 32.09
CA ASP A 470 12.64 -0.04 33.42
C ASP A 470 11.14 -0.08 33.73
N ASP A 471 10.74 -1.01 34.60
CA ASP A 471 9.35 -1.18 35.03
C ASP A 471 8.74 0.07 35.65
N SER A 472 9.54 1.03 36.14
CA SER A 472 9.02 2.29 36.69
C SER A 472 8.36 3.19 35.63
N HIS A 473 8.70 3.01 34.35
CA HIS A 473 8.07 3.75 33.24
C HIS A 473 6.74 3.15 32.77
N VAL A 474 6.45 1.88 33.11
CA VAL A 474 5.22 1.19 32.69
C VAL A 474 3.96 1.84 33.27
N PRO A 475 3.88 2.17 34.59
CA PRO A 475 2.74 2.91 35.13
C PRO A 475 2.53 4.29 34.49
N ILE A 476 3.62 4.95 34.06
CA ILE A 476 3.57 6.24 33.36
C ILE A 476 2.90 6.07 31.99
N ALA A 477 3.35 5.10 31.20
CA ALA A 477 2.76 4.77 29.91
C ALA A 477 1.28 4.34 30.04
N ALA A 478 0.98 3.46 31.01
CA ALA A 478 -0.38 3.01 31.29
C ALA A 478 -1.31 4.17 31.67
N THR A 479 -0.82 5.14 32.45
CA THR A 479 -1.59 6.33 32.83
C THR A 479 -1.86 7.23 31.63
N ALA A 480 -0.86 7.45 30.76
CA ALA A 480 -1.03 8.23 29.53
C ALA A 480 -2.03 7.58 28.58
N LEU A 481 -2.03 6.25 28.48
CA LEU A 481 -2.88 5.44 27.60
C LEU A 481 -4.21 5.01 28.24
N LYS A 482 -4.58 5.51 29.41
CA LYS A 482 -5.70 4.95 30.21
C LYS A 482 -7.08 4.98 29.52
N ASN A 483 -7.28 5.82 28.50
CA ASN A 483 -8.50 5.86 27.69
C ASN A 483 -8.45 4.98 26.43
N TRP A 484 -7.34 4.28 26.19
CA TRP A 484 -7.16 3.42 25.03
C TRP A 484 -7.41 1.96 25.43
N LYS A 485 -8.12 1.21 24.61
CA LYS A 485 -8.28 -0.24 24.83
C LYS A 485 -8.63 -0.93 23.53
N LEU A 486 -8.25 -2.19 23.43
CA LEU A 486 -8.80 -3.06 22.41
C LEU A 486 -10.14 -3.63 22.91
N ASP A 487 -11.21 -3.38 22.16
CA ASP A 487 -12.49 -4.03 22.39
C ASP A 487 -12.34 -5.55 22.21
N ARG A 488 -12.79 -6.33 23.19
CA ARG A 488 -12.57 -7.78 23.22
C ARG A 488 -13.50 -8.55 22.28
N ASP A 489 -14.65 -7.96 21.94
CA ASP A 489 -15.67 -8.63 21.13
C ASP A 489 -15.44 -8.36 19.65
N TYR A 490 -14.86 -7.20 19.31
CA TYR A 490 -14.67 -6.75 17.92
C TYR A 490 -13.21 -6.63 17.48
N ASP A 491 -12.23 -6.79 18.39
CA ASP A 491 -10.80 -6.54 18.14
C ASP A 491 -10.53 -5.15 17.55
N THR A 492 -11.36 -4.17 17.90
CA THR A 492 -11.25 -2.78 17.42
C THR A 492 -10.60 -1.89 18.48
N LEU A 493 -9.76 -0.96 18.06
CA LEU A 493 -9.17 0.02 18.97
C LEU A 493 -10.23 1.07 19.34
N VAL A 494 -10.48 1.22 20.63
CA VAL A 494 -11.38 2.22 21.21
C VAL A 494 -10.56 3.22 22.00
N ILE A 495 -10.77 4.49 21.71
CA ILE A 495 -10.23 5.62 22.49
C ILE A 495 -11.43 6.34 23.09
N ASP A 496 -11.62 6.19 24.40
CA ASP A 496 -12.74 6.79 25.12
C ASP A 496 -12.41 8.19 25.68
N LEU A 497 -13.40 8.82 26.30
CA LEU A 497 -13.28 10.18 26.83
C LEU A 497 -12.52 10.28 28.16
N ASN A 498 -12.12 9.16 28.79
CA ASN A 498 -11.43 9.14 30.09
C ASN A 498 -9.93 9.46 29.94
N GLU A 499 -9.59 10.56 29.29
CA GLU A 499 -8.21 10.94 29.00
C GLU A 499 -7.44 11.35 30.27
N ASN A 500 -6.12 11.17 30.27
CA ASN A 500 -5.28 11.75 31.32
C ASN A 500 -4.94 13.22 31.01
N THR A 501 -5.23 14.09 31.97
CA THR A 501 -4.99 15.54 31.86
C THR A 501 -3.88 16.03 32.78
N LYS A 502 -3.32 15.15 33.62
CA LYS A 502 -2.21 15.49 34.53
C LYS A 502 -0.87 15.31 33.82
N PRO A 503 0.11 16.20 34.02
CA PRO A 503 1.42 16.06 33.43
C PRO A 503 2.14 14.82 33.98
N LEU A 504 2.76 14.06 33.09
CA LEU A 504 3.64 12.92 33.37
C LEU A 504 5.02 13.20 32.76
N ASN A 505 6.08 12.65 33.34
CA ASN A 505 7.44 12.79 32.80
C ASN A 505 7.90 11.46 32.21
N LEU A 506 8.35 11.48 30.96
CA LEU A 506 8.97 10.33 30.31
C LEU A 506 10.15 10.83 29.47
N PHE A 507 11.32 10.21 29.61
CA PHE A 507 12.55 10.58 28.89
C PHE A 507 12.89 12.08 28.93
N GLY A 508 12.61 12.75 30.06
CA GLY A 508 12.90 14.17 30.24
C GLY A 508 11.96 15.12 29.52
N THR A 509 10.84 14.62 28.97
CA THR A 509 9.77 15.43 28.38
C THR A 509 8.45 15.24 29.12
N THR A 510 7.53 16.18 28.94
CA THR A 510 6.20 16.15 29.58
C THR A 510 5.18 15.59 28.61
N ILE A 511 4.46 14.55 29.04
CA ILE A 511 3.36 13.92 28.30
C ILE A 511 2.06 13.99 29.11
N TYR A 512 0.93 14.09 28.42
CA TYR A 512 -0.39 14.10 29.06
C TYR A 512 -1.20 12.86 28.66
N ASN A 513 -1.29 12.57 27.37
CA ASN A 513 -2.14 11.51 26.84
C ASN A 513 -1.38 10.50 25.96
N GLY A 514 -2.11 9.52 25.42
CA GLY A 514 -1.53 8.49 24.56
C GLY A 514 -0.83 9.02 23.32
N PHE A 515 -1.38 10.05 22.68
CA PHE A 515 -0.75 10.67 21.52
C PHE A 515 0.56 11.38 21.88
N ASP A 516 0.63 12.01 23.06
CA ASP A 516 1.87 12.58 23.57
C ASP A 516 2.90 11.51 23.88
N PHE A 517 2.50 10.44 24.56
CA PHE A 517 3.37 9.29 24.88
C PHE A 517 4.08 8.78 23.62
N TYR A 518 3.33 8.39 22.59
CA TYR A 518 3.92 7.85 21.36
C TYR A 518 4.76 8.88 20.59
N ARG A 519 4.27 10.12 20.48
CA ARG A 519 4.95 11.18 19.72
C ARG A 519 6.28 11.56 20.36
N GLU A 520 6.30 11.75 21.67
CA GLU A 520 7.52 12.11 22.38
C GLU A 520 8.51 10.95 22.43
N MET A 521 8.03 9.71 22.51
CA MET A 521 8.88 8.52 22.44
C MET A 521 9.67 8.47 21.12
N VAL A 522 9.02 8.64 19.96
CA VAL A 522 9.69 8.59 18.65
C VAL A 522 10.61 9.78 18.37
N LYS A 523 10.49 10.87 19.14
CA LYS A 523 11.39 12.02 19.07
C LYS A 523 12.66 11.82 19.89
N SER A 524 12.69 10.82 20.78
CA SER A 524 13.83 10.58 21.66
C SER A 524 15.04 10.02 20.89
N GLU A 525 16.24 10.37 21.34
CA GLU A 525 17.48 9.77 20.81
C GLU A 525 17.49 8.25 21.03
N ARG A 526 16.95 7.81 22.17
CA ARG A 526 16.85 6.40 22.56
C ARG A 526 16.06 5.60 21.52
N PHE A 527 14.96 6.15 21.01
CA PHE A 527 14.20 5.54 19.94
C PHE A 527 15.06 5.25 18.71
N LEU A 528 15.74 6.27 18.19
CA LEU A 528 16.52 6.13 16.96
C LEU A 528 17.67 5.12 17.13
N LYS A 529 18.39 5.18 18.25
CA LYS A 529 19.46 4.21 18.56
C LYS A 529 18.94 2.79 18.67
N SER A 530 17.75 2.60 19.24
CA SER A 530 17.15 1.29 19.45
C SER A 530 16.72 0.64 18.14
N VAL A 531 16.02 1.36 17.28
CA VAL A 531 15.56 0.81 15.99
C VAL A 531 16.74 0.50 15.06
N ILE A 532 17.82 1.31 15.12
CA ILE A 532 19.09 1.00 14.41
C ILE A 532 19.66 -0.31 14.93
N LEU A 533 19.82 -0.47 16.26
CA LEU A 533 20.41 -1.67 16.84
C LEU A 533 19.61 -2.94 16.49
N ARG A 534 18.27 -2.87 16.47
CA ARG A 534 17.44 -4.02 16.04
C ARG A 534 17.72 -4.45 14.60
N LEU A 535 17.91 -3.49 13.69
CA LEU A 535 18.27 -3.79 12.31
C LEU A 535 19.71 -4.28 12.18
N VAL A 536 20.63 -3.77 12.99
CA VAL A 536 22.01 -4.29 13.08
C VAL A 536 22.01 -5.74 13.56
N ASP A 537 21.26 -6.08 14.62
CA ASP A 537 21.12 -7.45 15.10
C ASP A 537 20.55 -8.38 14.03
N PHE A 538 19.57 -7.91 13.26
CA PHE A 538 18.95 -8.65 12.19
C PHE A 538 19.94 -9.02 11.06
N TYR A 539 20.81 -8.10 10.65
CA TYR A 539 21.74 -8.32 9.53
C TYR A 539 23.12 -8.85 9.93
N PHE A 540 23.50 -8.73 11.20
CA PHE A 540 24.80 -9.14 11.74
C PHE A 540 24.67 -10.13 12.91
N PRO A 541 23.91 -11.24 12.78
CA PRO A 541 23.64 -12.13 13.91
C PRO A 541 24.91 -12.75 14.51
N MET A 542 25.96 -12.94 13.70
CA MET A 542 27.24 -13.55 14.11
C MET A 542 28.28 -12.54 14.62
N PHE A 543 28.01 -11.23 14.58
CA PHE A 543 28.97 -10.22 15.02
C PHE A 543 28.94 -10.08 16.55
N SER A 544 30.08 -9.75 17.14
CA SER A 544 30.17 -9.47 18.57
C SER A 544 29.36 -8.22 18.96
N ALA A 545 28.98 -8.11 20.23
CA ALA A 545 28.28 -6.93 20.75
C ALA A 545 29.06 -5.62 20.48
N ALA A 546 30.39 -5.65 20.60
CA ALA A 546 31.24 -4.49 20.32
C ALA A 546 31.23 -4.07 18.84
N GLU A 547 31.24 -5.04 17.91
CA GLU A 547 31.14 -4.75 16.49
C GLU A 547 29.77 -4.17 16.12
N LYS A 548 28.70 -4.75 16.67
CA LYS A 548 27.33 -4.26 16.48
C LYS A 548 27.14 -2.86 17.04
N GLU A 549 27.68 -2.59 18.22
CA GLU A 549 27.65 -1.26 18.84
C GLU A 549 28.37 -0.22 17.98
N ARG A 550 29.55 -0.54 17.44
CA ARG A 550 30.25 0.33 16.49
C ARG A 550 29.40 0.61 15.25
N ILE A 551 28.84 -0.42 14.62
CA ILE A 551 28.00 -0.27 13.42
C ILE A 551 26.77 0.61 13.73
N LYS A 552 26.15 0.41 14.89
CA LYS A 552 25.02 1.22 15.35
C LYS A 552 25.41 2.69 15.48
N GLU A 553 26.53 3.00 16.14
CA GLU A 553 27.01 4.38 16.32
C GLU A 553 27.43 5.03 15.00
N ASP A 554 28.03 4.28 14.07
CA ASP A 554 28.32 4.76 12.71
C ASP A 554 27.02 5.15 11.97
N ILE A 555 26.01 4.27 11.96
CA ILE A 555 24.72 4.57 11.32
C ILE A 555 24.06 5.77 12.00
N PHE A 556 24.01 5.79 13.33
CA PHE A 556 23.41 6.88 14.11
C PHE A 556 24.07 8.24 13.80
N SER A 557 25.40 8.27 13.68
CA SER A 557 26.18 9.47 13.33
C SER A 557 25.88 10.00 11.92
N SER A 558 25.20 9.24 11.07
CA SER A 558 24.71 9.70 9.77
C SER A 558 23.43 10.53 9.87
N ASN A 559 22.80 10.59 11.05
CA ASN A 559 21.51 11.23 11.31
C ASN A 559 20.39 10.75 10.35
N PRO A 560 20.13 9.43 10.27
CA PRO A 560 19.14 8.87 9.35
C PRO A 560 17.75 9.46 9.60
N GLN A 561 17.04 9.78 8.51
CA GLN A 561 15.71 10.39 8.56
C GLN A 561 14.62 9.39 8.15
N THR A 562 14.95 8.45 7.25
CA THR A 562 14.04 7.42 6.73
C THR A 562 14.55 6.02 7.06
N TRP A 563 13.67 5.02 6.99
CA TRP A 563 14.06 3.63 7.20
C TRP A 563 15.09 3.14 6.19
N GLN A 564 15.01 3.62 4.95
CA GLN A 564 15.96 3.33 3.88
C GLN A 564 17.36 3.89 4.18
N ASP A 565 17.48 5.01 4.90
CA ASP A 565 18.80 5.53 5.30
C ASP A 565 19.58 4.56 6.20
N ILE A 566 18.87 3.73 6.98
CA ILE A 566 19.45 2.68 7.83
C ILE A 566 19.71 1.42 6.99
N LEU A 567 18.67 0.91 6.32
CA LEU A 567 18.74 -0.36 5.59
C LEU A 567 19.78 -0.32 4.45
N LEU A 568 19.79 0.76 3.66
CA LEU A 568 20.73 0.90 2.55
C LEU A 568 22.16 1.16 3.03
N GLN A 569 22.36 1.77 4.20
CA GLN A 569 23.69 1.83 4.82
C GLN A 569 24.22 0.45 5.13
N ILE A 570 23.39 -0.41 5.73
CA ILE A 570 23.76 -1.77 6.12
C ILE A 570 24.11 -2.59 4.88
N VAL A 571 23.20 -2.73 3.91
CA VAL A 571 23.38 -3.69 2.79
C VAL A 571 24.48 -3.29 1.80
N PHE A 572 24.83 -2.00 1.71
CA PHE A 572 25.96 -1.52 0.90
C PHE A 572 27.26 -1.32 1.70
N SER A 573 27.26 -1.63 3.01
CA SER A 573 28.46 -1.50 3.83
C SER A 573 29.51 -2.57 3.49
N ARG A 574 30.77 -2.21 3.71
CA ARG A 574 31.89 -3.16 3.67
C ARG A 574 31.71 -4.29 4.67
N ASP A 575 31.24 -3.96 5.88
CA ASP A 575 31.01 -4.95 6.94
C ASP A 575 29.98 -5.99 6.50
N TYR A 576 28.87 -5.56 5.87
CA TYR A 576 27.88 -6.50 5.38
C TYR A 576 28.40 -7.32 4.20
N LEU A 577 28.84 -6.67 3.12
CA LEU A 577 29.17 -7.35 1.88
C LEU A 577 30.40 -8.27 2.00
N LEU A 578 31.42 -7.85 2.76
CA LEU A 578 32.69 -8.58 2.84
C LEU A 578 32.82 -9.46 4.10
N LYS A 579 32.23 -9.05 5.23
CA LYS A 579 32.51 -9.70 6.53
C LYS A 579 31.32 -10.45 7.14
N SER A 580 30.08 -10.12 6.79
CA SER A 580 28.91 -10.81 7.35
C SER A 580 28.79 -12.23 6.80
N ASP A 581 29.00 -13.22 7.66
CA ASP A 581 28.75 -14.63 7.37
C ASP A 581 27.49 -15.10 8.12
N ARG A 582 26.45 -15.48 7.36
CA ARG A 582 25.19 -15.95 7.92
C ARG A 582 24.45 -16.86 6.95
N VAL A 583 23.48 -17.61 7.47
CA VAL A 583 22.56 -18.39 6.66
C VAL A 583 21.70 -17.45 5.81
N LYS A 584 21.47 -17.80 4.55
CA LYS A 584 20.55 -17.10 3.64
C LYS A 584 19.12 -17.45 4.02
N SER A 585 18.23 -16.48 4.06
CA SER A 585 16.79 -16.76 4.19
C SER A 585 16.30 -17.51 2.94
N GLY A 586 15.17 -18.21 3.06
CA GLY A 586 14.56 -18.91 1.93
C GLY A 586 14.26 -17.97 0.76
N GLU A 587 13.85 -16.73 1.05
CA GLU A 587 13.60 -15.67 0.08
C GLU A 587 14.86 -15.21 -0.65
N GLU A 588 15.98 -15.01 0.07
CA GLU A 588 17.26 -14.63 -0.54
C GLU A 588 17.72 -15.68 -1.55
N ALA A 589 17.58 -16.98 -1.23
CA ALA A 589 17.90 -18.05 -2.16
C ALA A 589 16.88 -18.14 -3.31
N PHE A 590 15.58 -18.14 -3.00
CA PHE A 590 14.51 -18.31 -3.97
C PHE A 590 14.50 -17.23 -5.05
N PHE A 591 14.45 -15.95 -4.67
CA PHE A 591 14.33 -14.87 -5.64
C PHE A 591 15.61 -14.68 -6.45
N TYR A 592 16.77 -14.87 -5.83
CA TYR A 592 18.04 -14.82 -6.54
C TYR A 592 18.12 -15.93 -7.60
N LEU A 593 17.89 -17.18 -7.22
CA LEU A 593 18.03 -18.34 -8.12
C LEU A 593 17.00 -18.28 -9.25
N THR A 594 15.73 -18.00 -8.93
CA THR A 594 14.68 -17.99 -9.95
C THR A 594 14.93 -16.94 -11.04
N LYS A 595 15.34 -15.71 -10.67
CA LYS A 595 15.70 -14.69 -11.67
C LYS A 595 17.01 -15.01 -12.41
N SER A 596 17.98 -15.64 -11.74
CA SER A 596 19.28 -15.97 -12.35
C SER A 596 19.22 -17.13 -13.34
N LEU A 597 18.26 -18.06 -13.15
CA LEU A 597 18.10 -19.27 -13.96
C LEU A 597 17.01 -19.15 -15.05
N TYR A 598 16.54 -17.94 -15.37
CA TYR A 598 15.40 -17.73 -16.28
C TYR A 598 14.19 -18.61 -15.89
N TYR A 599 13.89 -18.66 -14.61
CA TYR A 599 12.90 -19.57 -14.08
C TYR A 599 11.49 -19.09 -14.42
N LYS A 600 10.62 -20.00 -14.87
CA LYS A 600 9.20 -19.78 -15.09
C LYS A 600 8.39 -20.41 -13.95
N HIS A 601 7.47 -19.65 -13.37
CA HIS A 601 6.53 -20.17 -12.37
C HIS A 601 5.36 -20.94 -12.98
N ASP A 602 4.69 -21.76 -12.16
CA ASP A 602 3.34 -22.24 -12.39
C ASP A 602 2.34 -21.48 -11.48
N LYS A 603 1.06 -21.84 -11.56
CA LYS A 603 -0.03 -21.26 -10.77
C LYS A 603 0.14 -21.36 -9.25
N TYR A 604 0.97 -22.28 -8.76
CA TYR A 604 1.00 -22.71 -7.36
C TYR A 604 2.38 -22.58 -6.70
N LEU A 605 3.40 -22.12 -7.42
CA LEU A 605 4.76 -21.97 -6.92
C LEU A 605 4.84 -21.16 -5.64
N PHE A 606 4.13 -20.02 -5.56
CA PHE A 606 4.19 -19.12 -4.41
C PHE A 606 3.46 -19.66 -3.18
N LEU A 607 2.40 -20.47 -3.37
CA LEU A 607 1.81 -21.22 -2.26
C LEU A 607 2.81 -22.24 -1.73
N ARG A 608 3.42 -23.05 -2.62
CA ARG A 608 4.44 -24.03 -2.20
C ARG A 608 5.64 -23.36 -1.53
N PHE A 609 5.98 -22.15 -1.96
CA PHE A 609 7.06 -21.40 -1.35
C PHE A 609 6.69 -20.90 0.06
N ASP A 610 5.49 -20.34 0.25
CA ASP A 610 5.01 -19.94 1.57
C ASP A 610 4.89 -21.13 2.53
N ASP A 611 4.34 -22.26 2.06
CA ASP A 611 4.28 -23.51 2.82
C ASP A 611 5.68 -23.98 3.22
N ALA A 612 6.64 -23.91 2.29
CA ALA A 612 8.03 -24.27 2.58
C ALA A 612 8.65 -23.33 3.62
N LEU A 613 8.38 -22.01 3.56
CA LEU A 613 8.82 -21.06 4.58
C LEU A 613 8.22 -21.39 5.95
N GLU A 614 6.95 -21.81 5.99
CA GLU A 614 6.31 -22.27 7.23
C GLU A 614 6.98 -23.53 7.79
N ASP A 615 7.26 -24.52 6.94
CA ASP A 615 7.97 -25.74 7.31
C ASP A 615 9.44 -25.51 7.73
N MET A 616 10.03 -24.38 7.32
CA MET A 616 11.36 -23.92 7.77
C MET A 616 11.33 -23.16 9.11
N GLY A 617 10.15 -22.95 9.71
CA GLY A 617 10.02 -22.07 10.88
C GLY A 617 10.33 -20.60 10.56
N GLN A 618 10.06 -20.20 9.32
CA GLN A 618 10.34 -18.88 8.74
C GLN A 618 9.12 -18.33 8.00
N ALA A 619 7.90 -18.65 8.45
CA ALA A 619 6.67 -18.13 7.85
C ALA A 619 6.66 -16.59 7.82
N SER A 620 6.23 -16.02 6.71
CA SER A 620 6.26 -14.58 6.49
C SER A 620 5.16 -13.86 7.27
N MET A 621 5.53 -12.81 8.00
CA MET A 621 4.61 -11.94 8.77
C MET A 621 3.76 -12.66 9.84
N LYS A 622 4.15 -13.90 10.20
CA LYS A 622 3.40 -14.76 11.14
C LYS A 622 3.68 -14.44 12.60
N TYR A 623 4.95 -14.30 12.98
CA TYR A 623 5.39 -14.34 14.37
C TYR A 623 5.31 -12.99 15.08
N LYS A 624 4.73 -12.91 16.28
CA LYS A 624 4.62 -11.66 17.07
C LYS A 624 5.97 -11.00 17.32
N LEU A 625 7.01 -11.81 17.53
CA LEU A 625 8.38 -11.38 17.80
C LEU A 625 9.21 -11.13 16.52
N GLY A 626 8.59 -11.25 15.34
CA GLY A 626 9.29 -11.27 14.06
C GLY A 626 9.96 -12.61 13.76
N LYS A 627 10.54 -12.73 12.57
CA LYS A 627 11.34 -13.90 12.20
C LYS A 627 12.60 -13.96 13.06
N SER A 628 12.98 -15.18 13.43
CA SER A 628 14.28 -15.42 14.07
C SER A 628 15.42 -14.89 13.20
N VAL A 629 16.35 -14.14 13.82
CA VAL A 629 17.57 -13.64 13.16
C VAL A 629 18.50 -14.78 12.71
N ASN A 630 18.40 -15.93 13.37
CA ASN A 630 19.02 -17.17 12.93
C ASN A 630 17.97 -17.98 12.19
N VAL A 631 18.18 -18.24 10.90
CA VAL A 631 17.36 -19.22 10.16
C VAL A 631 17.45 -20.55 10.93
N PRO A 632 16.33 -21.12 11.40
CA PRO A 632 16.34 -22.38 12.12
C PRO A 632 16.97 -23.46 11.24
N LEU A 633 18.08 -24.03 11.73
CA LEU A 633 18.79 -25.13 11.09
C LEU A 633 18.63 -26.43 11.88
N ASP A 634 17.57 -26.56 12.68
CA ASP A 634 17.21 -27.88 13.14
C ASP A 634 16.99 -28.78 11.92
N THR A 635 17.21 -30.09 12.11
CA THR A 635 17.25 -31.04 11.00
C THR A 635 15.99 -30.99 10.13
N LYS A 636 14.82 -30.72 10.71
CA LYS A 636 13.56 -30.63 9.97
C LYS A 636 13.50 -29.36 9.13
N SER A 637 13.77 -28.20 9.74
CA SER A 637 13.73 -26.91 9.03
C SER A 637 14.73 -26.86 7.87
N PHE A 638 15.97 -27.34 8.08
CA PHE A 638 16.96 -27.39 7.00
C PHE A 638 16.59 -28.42 5.92
N MET A 639 16.03 -29.57 6.28
CA MET A 639 15.55 -30.54 5.29
C MET A 639 14.47 -29.93 4.38
N SER A 640 13.53 -29.18 4.94
CA SER A 640 12.50 -28.45 4.18
C SER A 640 13.11 -27.39 3.25
N TYR A 641 14.08 -26.62 3.76
CA TYR A 641 14.82 -25.64 2.96
C TYR A 641 15.56 -26.29 1.79
N HIS A 642 16.39 -27.30 2.07
CA HIS A 642 17.14 -28.05 1.07
C HIS A 642 16.22 -28.68 0.04
N LYS A 643 15.16 -29.37 0.49
CA LYS A 643 14.20 -30.05 -0.38
C LYS A 643 13.54 -29.07 -1.34
N PHE A 644 13.05 -27.93 -0.84
CA PHE A 644 12.40 -26.93 -1.69
C PHE A 644 13.36 -26.37 -2.75
N VAL A 645 14.56 -25.92 -2.35
CA VAL A 645 15.54 -25.38 -3.31
C VAL A 645 15.94 -26.43 -4.34
N ARG A 646 16.23 -27.65 -3.90
CA ARG A 646 16.63 -28.76 -4.78
C ARG A 646 15.51 -29.15 -5.74
N GLU A 647 14.36 -29.54 -5.22
CA GLU A 647 13.30 -30.22 -6.00
C GLU A 647 12.38 -29.23 -6.73
N GLU A 648 12.13 -28.05 -6.19
CA GLU A 648 11.28 -27.06 -6.85
C GLU A 648 12.08 -26.11 -7.74
N ILE A 649 13.30 -25.71 -7.36
CA ILE A 649 14.04 -24.67 -8.10
C ILE A 649 15.09 -25.25 -9.03
N LEU A 650 15.96 -26.14 -8.55
CA LEU A 650 17.14 -26.57 -9.30
C LEU A 650 16.86 -27.75 -10.25
N LEU A 651 16.05 -28.73 -9.84
CA LEU A 651 15.83 -29.96 -10.61
C LEU A 651 14.63 -29.93 -11.57
N LYS A 652 13.94 -28.79 -11.69
CA LYS A 652 12.84 -28.61 -12.63
C LYS A 652 13.25 -27.72 -13.79
N ASN A 653 12.91 -28.16 -14.99
CA ASN A 653 12.98 -27.37 -16.22
C ASN A 653 11.64 -27.39 -16.94
N VAL A 654 11.37 -26.33 -17.69
CA VAL A 654 10.08 -26.18 -18.39
C VAL A 654 10.04 -27.07 -19.63
N ASN A 655 8.91 -27.71 -19.88
CA ASN A 655 8.63 -28.26 -21.20
C ASN A 655 8.38 -27.12 -22.18
N GLU A 656 9.32 -26.88 -23.08
CA GLU A 656 9.27 -25.74 -24.01
C GLU A 656 8.02 -25.71 -24.90
N SER A 657 7.47 -26.88 -25.25
CA SER A 657 6.20 -26.95 -26.01
C SER A 657 5.00 -26.39 -25.24
N LYS A 658 5.16 -26.22 -23.93
CA LYS A 658 4.14 -25.73 -22.98
C LYS A 658 4.62 -24.47 -22.26
N ILE A 659 5.55 -23.69 -22.82
CA ILE A 659 6.14 -22.51 -22.14
C ILE A 659 5.09 -21.49 -21.67
N ASN A 660 3.97 -21.35 -22.38
CA ASN A 660 2.87 -20.44 -22.02
C ASN A 660 1.79 -21.08 -21.12
N ASN A 661 1.94 -22.35 -20.74
CA ASN A 661 1.03 -23.05 -19.85
C ASN A 661 1.50 -22.89 -18.39
N TYR A 662 0.63 -22.37 -17.53
CA TYR A 662 0.90 -22.14 -16.10
C TYR A 662 0.25 -23.17 -15.18
N ASP A 663 -0.28 -24.27 -15.72
CA ASP A 663 -0.87 -25.34 -14.93
C ASP A 663 0.17 -26.05 -14.06
N TRP A 664 -0.35 -26.78 -13.07
CA TRP A 664 0.45 -27.45 -12.05
C TRP A 664 1.61 -28.25 -12.63
N GLY A 665 2.82 -28.00 -12.11
CA GLY A 665 3.99 -28.80 -12.40
C GLY A 665 4.73 -28.43 -13.68
N ASN A 666 4.28 -27.41 -14.42
CA ASN A 666 5.01 -26.85 -15.56
C ASN A 666 5.79 -25.59 -15.16
N ASN A 667 6.62 -25.71 -14.13
CA ASN A 667 7.55 -24.71 -13.61
C ASN A 667 9.00 -25.19 -13.77
N GLY A 668 9.96 -24.27 -13.77
CA GLY A 668 11.38 -24.63 -13.90
C GLY A 668 12.21 -23.56 -14.61
N TRP A 669 13.52 -23.79 -14.71
CA TRP A 669 14.37 -22.99 -15.58
C TRP A 669 14.08 -23.27 -17.06
N ILE A 670 14.13 -22.22 -17.89
CA ILE A 670 13.88 -22.31 -19.33
C ILE A 670 15.14 -22.80 -20.03
N GLN A 671 15.08 -24.00 -20.63
CA GLN A 671 16.26 -24.71 -21.13
C GLN A 671 17.06 -23.92 -22.16
N LYS A 672 16.39 -23.40 -23.20
CA LYS A 672 17.01 -22.56 -24.23
C LYS A 672 17.62 -21.24 -23.74
N GLU A 673 17.07 -20.64 -22.69
CA GLU A 673 17.58 -19.36 -22.17
C GLU A 673 18.79 -19.59 -21.25
N PHE A 674 18.68 -20.58 -20.35
CA PHE A 674 19.74 -20.87 -19.39
C PHE A 674 20.94 -21.56 -20.02
N LEU A 675 20.74 -22.45 -21.00
CA LEU A 675 21.79 -23.24 -21.65
C LEU A 675 21.97 -22.87 -23.13
N ASP A 676 21.79 -21.58 -23.44
CA ASP A 676 21.97 -21.03 -24.78
C ASP A 676 23.42 -21.22 -25.30
N ASP A 677 23.59 -21.44 -26.61
CA ASP A 677 24.91 -21.62 -27.24
C ASP A 677 25.81 -20.39 -27.09
N ARG A 678 25.22 -19.19 -27.00
CA ARG A 678 25.95 -17.92 -26.81
C ARG A 678 26.80 -17.90 -25.54
N HIS A 679 26.42 -18.66 -24.51
CA HIS A 679 27.22 -18.80 -23.28
C HIS A 679 28.50 -19.60 -23.51
N PHE A 680 28.57 -20.37 -24.59
CA PHE A 680 29.64 -21.33 -24.90
C PHE A 680 30.41 -20.99 -26.19
N GLU A 681 30.39 -19.73 -26.62
CA GLU A 681 31.15 -19.25 -27.78
C GLU A 681 32.67 -19.49 -27.63
N GLY A 682 33.37 -19.63 -28.76
CA GLY A 682 34.83 -19.84 -28.81
C GLY A 682 35.30 -21.28 -28.55
N ILE A 683 34.39 -22.25 -28.65
CA ILE A 683 34.66 -23.69 -28.55
C ILE A 683 34.53 -24.32 -29.93
N GLY A 684 35.56 -25.05 -30.38
CA GLY A 684 35.55 -25.77 -31.66
C GLY A 684 34.63 -27.00 -31.64
N PHE A 685 34.15 -27.44 -32.80
CA PHE A 685 33.16 -28.52 -32.98
C PHE A 685 33.52 -29.88 -32.36
N ASN A 686 34.78 -30.13 -31.99
CA ASN A 686 35.25 -31.38 -31.37
C ASN A 686 35.88 -31.17 -29.98
N GLU A 687 35.81 -29.97 -29.41
CA GLU A 687 36.43 -29.62 -28.13
C GLU A 687 35.51 -29.99 -26.94
N HIS A 688 35.03 -31.24 -26.88
CA HIS A 688 34.04 -31.71 -25.89
C HIS A 688 34.46 -31.44 -24.43
N GLU A 689 35.74 -31.70 -24.10
CA GLU A 689 36.24 -31.48 -22.74
C GLU A 689 36.23 -30.01 -22.34
N LYS A 690 36.62 -29.13 -23.26
CA LYS A 690 36.61 -27.67 -23.05
C LYS A 690 35.18 -27.17 -22.89
N PHE A 691 34.24 -27.69 -23.69
CA PHE A 691 32.82 -27.41 -23.53
C PHE A 691 32.33 -27.82 -22.15
N ALA A 692 32.60 -29.06 -21.74
CA ALA A 692 32.20 -29.59 -20.44
C ALA A 692 32.72 -28.74 -19.28
N LYS A 693 34.01 -28.37 -19.29
CA LYS A 693 34.61 -27.50 -18.29
C LYS A 693 33.91 -26.14 -18.24
N LYS A 694 33.66 -25.51 -19.39
CA LYS A 694 32.96 -24.21 -19.47
C LYS A 694 31.51 -24.29 -18.99
N LEU A 695 30.80 -25.38 -19.30
CA LEU A 695 29.44 -25.65 -18.80
C LEU A 695 29.42 -25.79 -17.28
N ILE A 696 30.34 -26.58 -16.72
CA ILE A 696 30.48 -26.76 -15.27
C ILE A 696 30.71 -25.40 -14.61
N ASP A 697 31.71 -24.63 -15.06
CA ASP A 697 32.01 -23.31 -14.49
C ASP A 697 30.85 -22.32 -14.64
N TYR A 698 30.17 -22.32 -15.78
CA TYR A 698 29.01 -21.45 -16.00
C TYR A 698 27.90 -21.72 -14.98
N ILE A 699 27.57 -23.00 -14.72
CA ILE A 699 26.51 -23.36 -13.77
C ILE A 699 26.95 -23.06 -12.33
N PHE A 700 28.19 -23.37 -11.97
CA PHE A 700 28.74 -23.04 -10.65
C PHE A 700 28.72 -21.52 -10.39
N LEU A 701 29.17 -20.72 -11.36
CA LEU A 701 29.16 -19.26 -11.24
C LEU A 701 27.73 -18.72 -11.15
N SER A 702 26.80 -19.27 -11.93
CA SER A 702 25.40 -18.82 -11.95
C SER A 702 24.65 -19.08 -10.64
N VAL A 703 25.02 -20.12 -9.90
CA VAL A 703 24.27 -20.59 -8.73
C VAL A 703 24.96 -20.26 -7.40
N ILE A 704 26.29 -20.40 -7.32
CA ILE A 704 27.06 -20.21 -6.08
C ILE A 704 28.23 -19.21 -6.21
N GLY A 705 28.40 -18.58 -7.38
CA GLY A 705 29.33 -17.45 -7.55
C GLY A 705 30.82 -17.80 -7.54
N ARG A 706 31.19 -19.07 -7.67
CA ARG A 706 32.59 -19.49 -7.89
C ARG A 706 32.67 -20.41 -9.10
N GLU A 707 33.88 -20.63 -9.59
CA GLU A 707 34.16 -21.73 -10.50
C GLU A 707 34.18 -23.06 -9.72
N ALA A 708 34.02 -24.16 -10.46
CA ALA A 708 34.25 -25.48 -9.89
C ALA A 708 35.76 -25.69 -9.67
N ASP A 709 36.12 -26.33 -8.57
CA ASP A 709 37.51 -26.73 -8.33
C ASP A 709 37.94 -27.88 -9.24
N SER A 710 39.21 -28.28 -9.15
CA SER A 710 39.77 -29.33 -9.99
C SER A 710 39.06 -30.67 -9.81
N ASP A 711 38.70 -31.00 -8.57
CA ASP A 711 38.17 -32.30 -8.20
C ASP A 711 36.69 -32.37 -8.61
N GLU A 712 35.94 -31.30 -8.37
CA GLU A 712 34.56 -31.12 -8.85
C GLU A 712 34.50 -31.25 -10.37
N LYS A 713 35.39 -30.57 -11.11
CA LYS A 713 35.49 -30.69 -12.58
C LYS A 713 35.79 -32.11 -13.00
N GLU A 714 36.75 -32.77 -12.36
CA GLU A 714 37.17 -34.13 -12.70
C GLU A 714 36.04 -35.14 -12.47
N ILE A 715 35.25 -35.00 -11.40
CA ILE A 715 34.10 -35.87 -11.10
C ILE A 715 33.07 -35.82 -12.24
N PHE A 716 32.69 -34.62 -12.70
CA PHE A 716 31.73 -34.49 -13.80
C PHE A 716 32.31 -34.95 -15.13
N LEU A 717 33.57 -34.60 -15.43
CA LEU A 717 34.22 -35.06 -16.65
C LEU A 717 34.27 -36.58 -16.73
N LYS A 718 34.65 -37.27 -15.64
CA LYS A 718 34.62 -38.74 -15.58
C LYS A 718 33.23 -39.30 -15.84
N HIS A 719 32.19 -38.64 -15.32
CA HIS A 719 30.81 -39.06 -15.54
C HIS A 719 30.34 -38.89 -17.00
N PHE A 720 30.85 -37.87 -17.70
CA PHE A 720 30.54 -37.64 -19.11
C PHE A 720 31.30 -38.57 -20.07
N LEU A 721 32.30 -39.31 -19.58
CA LEU A 721 33.08 -40.27 -20.35
C LEU A 721 32.48 -41.69 -20.27
N LYS A 722 32.62 -42.45 -21.36
CA LYS A 722 32.43 -43.90 -21.46
C LYS A 722 33.64 -44.48 -22.19
N ASP A 723 34.31 -45.45 -21.59
CA ASP A 723 35.55 -46.06 -22.12
C ASP A 723 36.65 -45.04 -22.48
N GLY A 724 36.77 -43.97 -21.68
CA GLY A 724 37.77 -42.91 -21.87
C GLY A 724 37.46 -41.93 -23.02
N LYS A 725 36.28 -42.01 -23.64
CA LYS A 725 35.79 -41.08 -24.66
C LYS A 725 34.49 -40.42 -24.22
N PHE A 726 34.15 -39.26 -24.76
CA PHE A 726 32.85 -38.63 -24.45
C PHE A 726 31.71 -39.57 -24.84
N ASN A 727 30.83 -39.84 -23.87
CA ASN A 727 29.65 -40.66 -24.07
C ASN A 727 28.70 -39.95 -25.05
N SER A 728 28.12 -40.69 -25.99
CA SER A 728 27.07 -40.19 -26.88
C SER A 728 25.85 -39.63 -26.15
N ASP A 729 25.61 -40.08 -24.91
CA ASP A 729 24.53 -39.55 -24.05
C ASP A 729 24.82 -38.15 -23.48
N PHE A 730 26.07 -37.68 -23.62
CA PHE A 730 26.57 -36.38 -23.18
C PHE A 730 27.24 -35.62 -24.33
N ASP A 731 26.65 -35.65 -25.52
CA ASP A 731 27.05 -34.76 -26.62
C ASP A 731 26.60 -33.33 -26.31
N LEU A 732 27.42 -32.59 -25.56
CA LEU A 732 27.08 -31.26 -25.03
C LEU A 732 26.84 -30.19 -26.10
N PHE A 733 27.06 -30.49 -27.38
CA PHE A 733 26.60 -29.61 -28.47
C PHE A 733 25.08 -29.72 -28.71
N LYS A 734 24.42 -30.74 -28.15
CA LYS A 734 22.96 -30.91 -28.17
C LYS A 734 22.35 -30.41 -26.88
N LEU A 735 21.32 -29.56 -27.00
CA LEU A 735 20.62 -28.98 -25.84
C LEU A 735 20.11 -30.05 -24.86
N ASN A 736 19.48 -31.13 -25.34
CA ASN A 736 18.94 -32.17 -24.45
C ASN A 736 20.02 -32.83 -23.58
N ASP A 737 21.23 -33.02 -24.12
CA ASP A 737 22.32 -33.64 -23.38
C ASP A 737 22.98 -32.62 -22.43
N ARG A 738 23.02 -31.33 -22.79
CA ARG A 738 23.35 -30.25 -21.84
C ARG A 738 22.37 -30.17 -20.69
N VAL A 739 21.06 -30.33 -20.94
CA VAL A 739 20.02 -30.34 -19.90
C VAL A 739 20.25 -31.47 -18.91
N LYS A 740 20.61 -32.68 -19.39
CA LYS A 740 20.97 -33.81 -18.50
C LYS A 740 22.21 -33.48 -17.67
N ALA A 741 23.28 -32.99 -18.29
CA ALA A 741 24.51 -32.60 -17.60
C ALA A 741 24.26 -31.50 -16.56
N ALA A 742 23.50 -30.47 -16.92
CA ALA A 742 23.12 -29.39 -16.03
C ALA A 742 22.31 -29.89 -14.83
N THR A 743 21.37 -30.81 -15.05
CA THR A 743 20.58 -31.41 -13.95
C THR A 743 21.47 -32.14 -12.94
N LEU A 744 22.49 -32.87 -13.40
CA LEU A 744 23.47 -33.53 -12.52
C LEU A 744 24.30 -32.53 -11.72
N ILE A 745 24.77 -31.47 -12.37
CA ILE A 745 25.56 -30.41 -11.72
C ILE A 745 24.70 -29.67 -10.70
N LEU A 746 23.46 -29.31 -11.05
CA LEU A 746 22.51 -28.64 -10.16
C LEU A 746 22.14 -29.50 -8.94
N ASP A 747 22.01 -30.82 -9.09
CA ASP A 747 21.79 -31.75 -7.97
C ASP A 747 22.99 -31.80 -7.00
N TYR A 748 24.20 -31.70 -7.53
CA TYR A 748 25.40 -31.61 -6.71
C TYR A 748 25.46 -30.27 -5.97
N LEU A 749 25.25 -29.15 -6.68
CA LEU A 749 25.25 -27.81 -6.11
C LEU A 749 24.20 -27.63 -5.01
N SER A 750 23.05 -28.33 -5.12
CA SER A 750 22.01 -28.27 -4.10
C SER A 750 22.47 -28.77 -2.73
N ARG A 751 23.60 -29.49 -2.65
CA ARG A 751 24.15 -30.07 -1.42
C ARG A 751 25.32 -29.25 -0.86
N LEU A 752 25.74 -28.20 -1.57
CA LEU A 752 26.84 -27.34 -1.14
C LEU A 752 26.36 -26.28 -0.15
N LYS A 753 27.18 -26.00 0.86
CA LYS A 753 26.87 -25.03 1.92
C LYS A 753 26.76 -23.60 1.37
N GLU A 754 27.52 -23.28 0.32
CA GLU A 754 27.58 -21.95 -0.30
C GLU A 754 26.24 -21.52 -0.91
N LEU A 755 25.38 -22.50 -1.22
CA LEU A 755 24.02 -22.22 -1.68
C LEU A 755 23.16 -21.62 -0.56
N TYR A 756 23.36 -22.04 0.68
CA TYR A 756 22.53 -21.71 1.83
C TYR A 756 23.16 -20.72 2.80
N ARG A 757 24.44 -20.37 2.65
CA ARG A 757 25.18 -19.49 3.56
C ARG A 757 26.00 -18.45 2.80
N TYR A 758 26.02 -17.22 3.31
CA TYR A 758 27.03 -16.24 2.93
C TYR A 758 28.33 -16.50 3.67
N GLU A 759 29.44 -16.40 2.96
CA GLU A 759 30.78 -16.53 3.52
C GLU A 759 31.50 -15.19 3.50
N ARG A 760 32.55 -15.07 4.32
CA ARG A 760 33.44 -13.91 4.29
C ARG A 760 34.22 -13.90 2.99
N ILE A 761 34.49 -12.69 2.50
CA ILE A 761 35.24 -12.46 1.27
C ILE A 761 36.47 -11.64 1.65
N GLU A 762 37.60 -12.33 1.71
CA GLU A 762 38.92 -11.76 1.97
C GLU A 762 39.65 -11.55 0.65
N LYS A 763 40.57 -10.57 0.61
CA LYS A 763 41.39 -10.27 -0.56
C LYS A 763 42.52 -11.26 -0.73
#